data_AF-A0A3M6VYN1-F1
#
_entry.id   AF-A0A3M6VYN1-F1
#
_cell.length_a   1.000
_cell.length_b   1.000
_cell.length_c   1.000
_cell.angle_alpha   90.00
_cell.angle_beta   90.00
_cell.angle_gamma   90.00
#
_symmetry.space_group_name_H-M   'P 1'
#
loop_
_entity.id
_entity.type
_entity.pdbx_description
1 polymer ?
#
loop_
_entity_poly.entity_id
_entity_poly.type
_entity_poly.pdbx_seq_one_letter_code
_entity_poly.pdbx_strand_id
1 'polypeptide(L)'
;MNKTFPADLKDRKVNISQKAVDWPRNGKEKRKVFLNNFSAAGGNTALLLEDGPAYEAPTATDPRGTVPVTVTARSISALKRNIANLQKYVSENPSTTLTSMSYTLTARRIQHNYRVSFPLDQINKFSDALQAQVKESYSPVPNAPTRVAFCFTGQGSQYTGLGQKLYNDLKSFRDDIDQLDHLARVQGLPSFLEIVQGADVQTLSPVKVQLGMACIQVALARMWAAWGITPAAVIGHSLGEYAALHVAGVISASDMVLLVGRRAELLVRDCTPHTHGMLAVKGGAEAIRNTLGNKMTEIACINGPEETVLCGSGDVVGAANETLAAKGFKATKLNVPFAFHSAQVDPILEQFKKIAASVTYNKPAVPVLSPLEGDIIREAGKINPEYLARHARETVKFWTALTAGQKEKVFDEKTAWLEVGAHPVCSGMVKASIGATTTAPSLRRGEDAWKTISNSMCTLFTAGVNFNFDEFHKEFNDAQEMYTLPTYSFDNKKYWLDYHNDWTLRKGEPAQTKEVIVEKPVASASAPAVEMPAKRLSTSCQRVIAENFSGNNGSVTVQSSLADPKLYPVVCGHMVNNAALCPSSLYADMALTISDYIWKQMRPGTETPGYNVCNMEVPKPLIAQIPQPAEGQHIQLEANADLDSGIVKLNFRSVMPDGQKLQDHAHCIVRLEDKAAWEDEWSRYNYMVQAQMELLQHKTLNGGAHKVQRGMAYKLFKALVNYDEKYRAMAEVVLASGQTEASAMLDFPTKPEDGDFYCPPYHIDGSCHISGFIVNASDLLDSEQNVYVSHGWGAMKFSRPLTAGMKLRNYVRMQPQPNNVSKGDVYIMEGDQIVAVCEGIKFQQIPRRVLNTFLPPNKGSGPASAAKPAAAPVAAARPAPAAAPIKTAPAPAKAAPAPAPAAPKAAPKPKKAAAPKKPAGGLTAKVMKILAKETEVDEGELVDEAQFENLGVDSLLSLTISAVFREELDMDISSTLFTDYPTVGDMKKYFAQFDNGSSTSSSAEEEDSDEDSIPPTDAATPMDVLSTPASSVPSSAPSDAGKPDSPTRETLEDVGDVSLAKHIVAQEMGVDIAEVTDDADLAEMGMDSLMSLTILGELREKTGIDLPSTFLTTNPTMKDIDNALGMRPKPKAAPKPAAPKAAAPSSSKKTDMNEVSARLSALNNNTDISRYPNATS
;
A
#
# COMPACT_ATOMS: atom_id res chain seq x y z
N MET A 1 25.80 38.10 5.56
CA MET A 1 27.23 37.88 5.85
C MET A 1 27.57 38.46 7.21
N ASN A 2 28.31 37.72 8.04
CA ASN A 2 28.68 38.14 9.39
C ASN A 2 29.46 39.48 9.34
N LYS A 3 29.04 40.49 10.11
CA LYS A 3 29.63 41.84 10.07
C LYS A 3 30.88 41.97 10.97
N THR A 4 31.28 40.90 11.66
CA THR A 4 32.34 40.87 12.67
C THR A 4 33.57 40.07 12.24
N PHE A 5 33.82 39.91 10.93
CA PHE A 5 35.04 39.27 10.49
C PHE A 5 36.28 40.04 10.98
N PRO A 6 37.33 39.35 11.44
CA PRO A 6 38.57 39.99 11.85
C PRO A 6 39.16 40.86 10.72
N ALA A 7 39.66 42.05 11.04
CA ALA A 7 40.27 42.94 10.06
C ALA A 7 41.60 42.38 9.48
N ASP A 8 42.18 41.38 10.15
CA ASP A 8 43.48 40.76 9.83
C ASP A 8 43.36 39.47 8.98
N LEU A 9 42.20 39.18 8.37
CA LEU A 9 42.02 37.97 7.54
C LEU A 9 43.07 37.82 6.43
N LYS A 10 43.50 38.94 5.82
CA LYS A 10 44.57 38.96 4.81
C LYS A 10 45.92 38.54 5.41
N ASP A 11 46.23 39.00 6.61
CA ASP A 11 47.46 38.64 7.33
C ASP A 11 47.48 37.15 7.70
N ARG A 12 46.29 36.57 7.93
CA ARG A 12 46.07 35.14 8.17
C ARG A 12 46.02 34.27 6.92
N LYS A 13 46.19 34.85 5.71
CA LYS A 13 46.06 34.17 4.41
C LYS A 13 44.68 33.50 4.20
N VAL A 14 43.63 34.07 4.79
CA VAL A 14 42.24 33.60 4.63
C VAL A 14 41.50 34.53 3.68
N ASN A 15 40.84 33.96 2.67
CA ASN A 15 40.02 34.71 1.72
C ASN A 15 38.60 34.13 1.68
N ILE A 16 37.60 34.99 1.92
CA ILE A 16 36.18 34.62 1.85
C ILE A 16 35.62 35.10 0.51
N SER A 17 35.28 34.17 -0.37
CA SER A 17 34.73 34.52 -1.68
C SER A 17 33.31 35.06 -1.58
N GLN A 18 33.04 36.20 -2.22
CA GLN A 18 31.70 36.81 -2.33
C GLN A 18 31.02 36.58 -3.68
N LYS A 19 31.72 35.93 -4.61
CA LYS A 19 31.23 35.54 -5.94
C LYS A 19 31.64 34.11 -6.26
N ALA A 20 31.02 33.47 -7.25
CA ALA A 20 31.55 32.21 -7.77
C ALA A 20 32.98 32.46 -8.30
N VAL A 21 33.92 31.64 -7.85
CA VAL A 21 35.33 31.69 -8.27
C VAL A 21 35.65 30.33 -8.85
N ASP A 22 36.17 30.33 -10.08
CA ASP A 22 36.62 29.12 -10.73
C ASP A 22 37.73 28.48 -9.89
N TRP A 23 37.58 27.19 -9.61
CA TRP A 23 38.59 26.40 -8.91
C TRP A 23 39.07 25.25 -9.80
N PRO A 24 39.89 25.57 -10.82
CA PRO A 24 40.45 24.56 -11.71
C PRO A 24 41.46 23.69 -10.96
N ARG A 25 41.63 22.44 -11.41
CA ARG A 25 42.77 21.61 -11.01
C ARG A 25 44.07 22.23 -11.53
N ASN A 26 45.13 22.13 -10.75
CA ASN A 26 46.49 22.50 -11.17
C ASN A 26 47.18 21.28 -11.80
N GLY A 27 46.93 21.03 -13.09
CA GLY A 27 47.44 19.83 -13.76
C GLY A 27 46.88 18.53 -13.16
N LYS A 28 47.78 17.63 -12.70
CA LYS A 28 47.40 16.36 -12.03
C LYS A 28 47.12 16.52 -10.53
N GLU A 29 47.36 17.69 -9.95
CA GLU A 29 47.12 17.91 -8.52
C GLU A 29 45.61 17.89 -8.24
N LYS A 30 45.21 17.07 -7.27
CA LYS A 30 43.84 17.06 -6.78
C LYS A 30 43.55 18.35 -6.02
N ARG A 31 42.35 18.90 -6.22
CA ARG A 31 41.82 19.94 -5.34
C ARG A 31 41.57 19.33 -3.98
N LYS A 32 41.85 20.12 -2.94
CA LYS A 32 41.72 19.73 -1.53
C LYS A 32 40.79 20.70 -0.84
N VAL A 33 39.71 20.19 -0.27
CA VAL A 33 38.79 20.94 0.59
C VAL A 33 38.99 20.45 2.01
N PHE A 34 39.18 21.37 2.94
CA PHE A 34 39.05 21.06 4.35
C PHE A 34 37.66 21.50 4.82
N LEU A 35 36.79 20.55 5.11
CA LEU A 35 35.47 20.78 5.68
C LEU A 35 35.57 20.61 7.19
N ASN A 36 35.17 21.64 7.92
CA ASN A 36 35.14 21.59 9.38
C ASN A 36 33.69 21.77 9.86
N ASN A 37 33.26 20.90 10.77
CA ASN A 37 31.93 20.92 11.38
C ASN A 37 32.09 20.93 12.90
N PHE A 38 31.66 22.03 13.52
CA PHE A 38 31.67 22.20 14.96
C PHE A 38 30.24 22.11 15.47
N SER A 39 29.91 21.02 16.15
CA SER A 39 28.60 20.86 16.78
C SER A 39 28.49 21.76 18.02
N ALA A 40 27.26 22.17 18.35
CA ALA A 40 26.99 23.04 19.49
C ALA A 40 27.43 22.45 20.85
N ALA A 41 27.55 21.13 20.96
CA ALA A 41 28.02 20.42 22.15
C ALA A 41 29.56 20.33 22.25
N GLY A 42 30.29 20.92 21.29
CA GLY A 42 31.77 20.87 21.25
C GLY A 42 32.36 19.65 20.55
N GLY A 43 31.53 18.81 19.93
CA GLY A 43 32.00 17.77 19.02
C GLY A 43 32.52 18.39 17.72
N ASN A 44 33.80 18.18 17.43
CA ASN A 44 34.48 18.73 16.26
C ASN A 44 34.76 17.60 15.28
N THR A 45 34.24 17.70 14.05
CA THR A 45 34.53 16.78 12.96
C THR A 45 35.18 17.55 11.83
N ALA A 46 36.34 17.08 11.39
CA ALA A 46 37.02 17.67 10.25
C ALA A 46 37.26 16.61 9.17
N LEU A 47 36.95 16.96 7.93
CA LEU A 47 37.12 16.11 6.76
C LEU A 47 38.03 16.83 5.78
N LEU A 48 39.13 16.18 5.40
CA LEU A 48 39.90 16.58 4.24
C LEU A 48 39.38 15.79 3.04
N LEU A 49 38.76 16.50 2.09
CA LEU A 49 38.22 15.94 0.87
C LEU A 49 39.16 16.26 -0.29
N GLU A 50 39.38 15.27 -1.15
CA GLU A 50 40.07 15.45 -2.40
C GLU A 50 39.11 15.17 -3.56
N ASP A 51 39.42 15.69 -4.74
CA ASP A 51 38.76 15.25 -5.96
C ASP A 51 38.77 13.72 -6.09
N GLY A 52 37.68 13.19 -6.65
CA GLY A 52 37.67 11.83 -7.17
C GLY A 52 38.69 11.62 -8.31
N PRO A 53 38.83 10.38 -8.79
CA PRO A 53 39.55 10.09 -10.02
C PRO A 53 39.10 11.03 -11.16
N ALA A 54 40.03 11.41 -12.03
CA ALA A 54 39.65 12.22 -13.19
C ALA A 54 38.65 11.43 -14.04
N TYR A 55 37.61 12.09 -14.52
CA TYR A 55 36.76 11.50 -15.53
C TYR A 55 37.56 11.33 -16.82
N GLU A 56 37.71 10.09 -17.27
CA GLU A 56 38.30 9.76 -18.55
C GLU A 56 37.15 9.50 -19.52
N ALA A 57 37.15 10.21 -20.66
CA ALA A 57 36.16 9.97 -21.69
C ALA A 57 36.31 8.53 -22.23
N PRO A 58 35.23 7.89 -22.70
CA PRO A 58 35.28 6.57 -23.30
C PRO A 58 36.39 6.48 -24.37
N THR A 59 37.23 5.46 -24.28
CA THR A 59 38.39 5.26 -25.16
C THR A 59 38.12 4.25 -26.27
N ALA A 60 37.05 3.47 -26.14
CA ALA A 60 36.62 2.46 -27.09
C ALA A 60 35.24 2.78 -27.69
N THR A 61 34.91 2.10 -28.78
CA THR A 61 33.56 2.12 -29.37
C THR A 61 32.87 0.80 -29.02
N ASP A 62 31.63 0.89 -28.54
CA ASP A 62 30.83 -0.28 -28.20
C ASP A 62 30.35 -0.95 -29.51
N PRO A 63 30.68 -2.23 -29.75
CA PRO A 63 30.35 -2.90 -31.00
C PRO A 63 28.85 -3.27 -31.12
N ARG A 64 28.07 -3.12 -30.04
CA ARG A 64 26.67 -3.53 -30.00
C ARG A 64 25.80 -2.56 -30.79
N GLY A 65 25.38 -2.99 -31.98
CA GLY A 65 24.52 -2.21 -32.88
C GLY A 65 23.04 -2.11 -32.45
N THR A 66 22.63 -2.87 -31.43
CA THR A 66 21.30 -2.75 -30.81
C THR A 66 21.45 -3.08 -29.33
N VAL A 67 20.82 -2.29 -28.47
CA VAL A 67 20.88 -2.43 -27.00
C VAL A 67 19.49 -2.38 -26.37
N PRO A 68 19.29 -3.01 -25.20
CA PRO A 68 18.03 -2.87 -24.47
C PRO A 68 17.94 -1.49 -23.82
N VAL A 69 16.77 -0.86 -23.93
CA VAL A 69 16.40 0.32 -23.16
C VAL A 69 15.33 -0.11 -22.15
N THR A 70 15.47 0.33 -20.91
CA THR A 70 14.54 0.02 -19.82
C THR A 70 14.06 1.30 -19.14
N VAL A 71 12.77 1.39 -18.85
CA VAL A 71 12.22 2.38 -17.92
C VAL A 71 11.31 1.64 -16.96
N THR A 72 11.53 1.86 -15.67
CA THR A 72 10.77 1.16 -14.63
C THR A 72 10.26 2.13 -13.58
N ALA A 73 9.18 1.73 -12.90
CA ALA A 73 8.64 2.48 -11.76
C ALA A 73 7.86 1.59 -10.79
N ARG A 74 7.54 2.15 -9.62
CA ARG A 74 6.68 1.56 -8.59
C ARG A 74 5.19 1.84 -8.82
N SER A 75 4.84 2.81 -9.66
CA SER A 75 3.45 3.10 -10.06
C SER A 75 3.37 3.47 -11.53
N ILE A 76 2.17 3.33 -12.13
CA ILE A 76 1.91 3.70 -13.52
C ILE A 76 2.15 5.19 -13.76
N SER A 77 1.73 6.03 -12.81
CA SER A 77 1.88 7.48 -12.89
C SER A 77 3.37 7.88 -12.92
N ALA A 78 4.19 7.25 -12.06
CA ALA A 78 5.62 7.46 -12.01
C ALA A 78 6.32 6.95 -13.28
N LEU A 79 5.86 5.82 -13.86
CA LEU A 79 6.38 5.29 -15.12
C LEU A 79 6.18 6.30 -16.27
N LYS A 80 4.96 6.81 -16.43
CA LYS A 80 4.62 7.79 -17.48
C LYS A 80 5.46 9.06 -17.33
N ARG A 81 5.65 9.56 -16.10
CA ARG A 81 6.51 10.73 -15.85
C ARG A 81 7.99 10.46 -16.07
N ASN A 82 8.49 9.27 -15.69
CA ASN A 82 9.87 8.87 -15.97
C ASN A 82 10.13 8.83 -17.48
N ILE A 83 9.20 8.29 -18.27
CA ILE A 83 9.27 8.29 -19.75
C ILE A 83 9.35 9.74 -20.28
N ALA A 84 8.45 10.62 -19.85
CA ALA A 84 8.45 12.03 -20.27
C ALA A 84 9.74 12.77 -19.90
N ASN A 85 10.26 12.53 -18.69
CA ASN A 85 11.52 13.12 -18.23
C ASN A 85 12.73 12.66 -19.07
N LEU A 86 12.76 11.39 -19.48
CA LEU A 86 13.83 10.86 -20.33
C LEU A 86 13.75 11.41 -21.76
N GLN A 87 12.55 11.56 -22.32
CA GLN A 87 12.36 12.22 -23.63
C GLN A 87 12.88 13.67 -23.58
N LYS A 88 12.52 14.41 -22.52
CA LYS A 88 13.02 15.77 -22.30
C LYS A 88 14.55 15.80 -22.17
N TYR A 89 15.13 14.91 -21.38
CA TYR A 89 16.58 14.83 -21.20
C TYR A 89 17.32 14.67 -22.53
N VAL A 90 16.91 13.74 -23.39
CA VAL A 90 17.57 13.52 -24.69
C VAL A 90 17.42 14.73 -25.61
N SER A 91 16.29 15.44 -25.56
CA SER A 91 16.11 16.67 -26.34
C SER A 91 17.04 17.82 -25.89
N GLU A 92 17.35 17.88 -24.59
CA GLU A 92 18.25 18.89 -24.01
C GLU A 92 19.73 18.50 -24.11
N ASN A 93 20.03 17.23 -24.38
CA ASN A 93 21.39 16.67 -24.41
C ASN A 93 21.66 15.90 -25.73
N PRO A 94 21.80 16.59 -26.87
CA PRO A 94 21.92 15.95 -28.20
C PRO A 94 23.20 15.12 -28.39
N SER A 95 24.20 15.27 -27.51
CA SER A 95 25.43 14.46 -27.51
C SER A 95 25.27 13.08 -26.85
N THR A 96 24.08 12.77 -26.32
CA THR A 96 23.79 11.47 -25.69
C THR A 96 24.05 10.33 -26.66
N THR A 97 24.80 9.31 -26.23
CA THR A 97 25.00 8.08 -27.00
C THR A 97 24.04 6.98 -26.55
N LEU A 98 23.70 6.09 -27.48
CA LEU A 98 22.75 5.00 -27.24
C LEU A 98 23.25 4.00 -26.18
N THR A 99 24.53 3.64 -26.23
CA THR A 99 25.11 2.60 -25.37
C THR A 99 25.30 3.09 -23.94
N SER A 100 25.73 4.34 -23.75
CA SER A 100 25.79 5.00 -22.44
C SER A 100 24.40 5.22 -21.83
N MET A 101 23.40 5.53 -22.67
CA MET A 101 22.01 5.63 -22.21
C MET A 101 21.47 4.27 -21.74
N SER A 102 21.68 3.21 -22.53
CA SER A 102 21.32 1.83 -22.14
C SER A 102 22.00 1.44 -20.83
N TYR A 103 23.33 1.58 -20.73
CA TYR A 103 24.10 1.32 -19.52
C TYR A 103 23.56 2.04 -18.29
N THR A 104 23.27 3.33 -18.44
CA THR A 104 22.77 4.12 -17.32
C THR A 104 21.37 3.67 -16.89
N LEU A 105 20.50 3.31 -17.83
CA LEU A 105 19.12 2.88 -17.56
C LEU A 105 18.98 1.44 -17.05
N THR A 106 19.95 0.58 -17.36
CA THR A 106 19.94 -0.83 -16.97
C THR A 106 20.81 -1.08 -15.74
N ALA A 107 22.13 -0.92 -15.85
CA ALA A 107 23.11 -1.28 -14.83
C ALA A 107 23.23 -0.24 -13.71
N ARG A 108 22.91 1.03 -13.97
CA ARG A 108 23.07 2.13 -13.00
C ARG A 108 21.77 2.64 -12.39
N ARG A 109 20.65 1.93 -12.64
CA ARG A 109 19.32 2.24 -12.12
C ARG A 109 18.70 1.02 -11.46
N ILE A 110 17.97 1.25 -10.38
CA ILE A 110 17.16 0.23 -9.74
C ILE A 110 16.01 -0.15 -10.69
N GLN A 111 15.78 -1.44 -10.86
CA GLN A 111 14.71 -1.97 -11.70
C GLN A 111 13.46 -2.28 -10.85
N HIS A 112 12.35 -1.61 -11.15
CA HIS A 112 11.07 -1.79 -10.46
C HIS A 112 10.12 -2.73 -11.22
N ASN A 113 8.92 -2.96 -10.66
CA ASN A 113 7.93 -3.94 -11.11
C ASN A 113 7.07 -3.46 -12.29
N TYR A 114 6.76 -2.17 -12.41
CA TYR A 114 6.19 -1.64 -13.66
C TYR A 114 7.33 -1.40 -14.63
N ARG A 115 7.34 -2.13 -15.75
CA ARG A 115 8.46 -2.17 -16.68
C ARG A 115 7.99 -1.88 -18.09
N VAL A 116 8.71 -1.00 -18.78
CA VAL A 116 8.76 -0.97 -20.24
C VAL A 116 10.19 -1.25 -20.67
N SER A 117 10.33 -2.07 -21.70
CA SER A 117 11.63 -2.35 -22.28
C SER A 117 11.50 -2.63 -23.76
N PHE A 118 12.45 -2.10 -24.52
CA PHE A 118 12.47 -2.25 -25.97
C PHE A 118 13.91 -2.20 -26.49
N PRO A 119 14.17 -2.92 -27.60
CA PRO A 119 15.43 -2.84 -28.32
C PRO A 119 15.54 -1.50 -29.05
N LEU A 120 16.73 -0.93 -29.10
CA LEU A 120 16.96 0.28 -29.89
C LEU A 120 18.31 0.22 -30.61
N ASP A 121 18.33 0.66 -31.86
CA ASP A 121 19.51 0.66 -32.75
C ASP A 121 20.08 2.06 -32.99
N GLN A 122 19.28 3.11 -32.78
CA GLN A 122 19.66 4.49 -33.05
C GLN A 122 19.05 5.45 -32.01
N ILE A 123 19.88 6.34 -31.45
CA ILE A 123 19.46 7.28 -30.39
C ILE A 123 18.41 8.29 -30.86
N ASN A 124 18.38 8.67 -32.13
CA ASN A 124 17.38 9.60 -32.67
C ASN A 124 15.94 9.05 -32.63
N LYS A 125 15.76 7.72 -32.60
CA LYS A 125 14.45 7.06 -32.44
C LYS A 125 14.05 6.88 -30.98
N PHE A 126 14.90 7.26 -30.02
CA PHE A 126 14.68 7.00 -28.59
C PHE A 126 13.37 7.60 -28.08
N SER A 127 13.11 8.86 -28.41
CA SER A 127 11.89 9.55 -27.95
C SER A 127 10.61 8.94 -28.53
N ASP A 128 10.62 8.55 -29.81
CA ASP A 128 9.49 7.90 -30.47
C ASP A 128 9.24 6.50 -29.93
N ALA A 129 10.32 5.74 -29.71
CA ALA A 129 10.25 4.39 -29.15
C ALA A 129 9.71 4.41 -27.71
N LEU A 130 10.13 5.39 -26.90
CA LEU A 130 9.58 5.64 -25.57
C LEU A 130 8.09 6.01 -25.62
N GLN A 131 7.71 6.89 -26.54
CA GLN A 131 6.31 7.30 -26.70
C GLN A 131 5.41 6.11 -27.06
N ALA A 132 5.91 5.20 -27.92
CA ALA A 132 5.19 3.99 -28.30
C ALA A 132 4.98 3.00 -27.13
N GLN A 133 5.73 3.14 -26.03
CA GLN A 133 5.53 2.33 -24.83
C GLN A 133 4.47 2.90 -23.87
N VAL A 134 3.98 4.13 -24.11
CA VAL A 134 2.96 4.75 -23.27
C VAL A 134 1.60 4.08 -23.52
N LYS A 135 1.04 3.46 -22.49
CA LYS A 135 -0.25 2.77 -22.50
C LYS A 135 -1.17 3.36 -21.44
N GLU A 136 -2.48 3.15 -21.57
CA GLU A 136 -3.44 3.57 -20.55
C GLU A 136 -3.19 2.84 -19.24
N SER A 137 -3.05 1.51 -19.30
CA SER A 137 -2.78 0.63 -18.16
C SER A 137 -1.53 -0.24 -18.36
N TYR A 138 -0.98 -0.72 -17.25
CA TYR A 138 0.16 -1.64 -17.20
C TYR A 138 -0.07 -2.66 -16.10
N SER A 139 0.36 -3.90 -16.34
CA SER A 139 0.47 -4.90 -15.29
C SER A 139 1.89 -4.88 -14.70
N PRO A 140 2.05 -4.89 -13.37
CA PRO A 140 3.37 -5.06 -12.77
C PRO A 140 3.84 -6.50 -13.00
N VAL A 141 5.15 -6.68 -13.12
CA VAL A 141 5.71 -8.03 -13.06
C VAL A 141 5.71 -8.54 -11.61
N PRO A 142 5.62 -9.87 -11.39
CA PRO A 142 5.71 -10.45 -10.05
C PRO A 142 7.05 -10.14 -9.37
N ASN A 143 7.05 -10.06 -8.02
CA ASN A 143 8.29 -9.89 -7.25
C ASN A 143 9.16 -11.16 -7.27
N ALA A 144 8.52 -12.33 -7.29
CA ALA A 144 9.23 -13.60 -7.50
C ALA A 144 9.76 -13.66 -8.95
N PRO A 145 11.06 -13.92 -9.16
CA PRO A 145 11.62 -13.98 -10.51
C PRO A 145 10.95 -15.06 -11.35
N THR A 146 10.57 -14.70 -12.57
CA THR A 146 10.03 -15.67 -13.54
C THR A 146 11.09 -16.71 -13.86
N ARG A 147 10.74 -18.00 -13.68
CA ARG A 147 11.62 -19.13 -14.03
C ARG A 147 11.80 -19.22 -15.53
N VAL A 148 12.97 -19.67 -15.97
CA VAL A 148 13.30 -19.84 -17.39
C VAL A 148 13.59 -21.30 -17.68
N ALA A 149 12.94 -21.90 -18.68
CA ALA A 149 13.31 -23.21 -19.22
C ALA A 149 14.14 -23.03 -20.50
N PHE A 150 15.18 -23.83 -20.67
CA PHE A 150 16.03 -23.76 -21.88
C PHE A 150 15.62 -24.84 -22.87
N CYS A 151 15.42 -24.46 -24.13
CA CYS A 151 15.27 -25.40 -25.23
C CYS A 151 16.45 -25.29 -26.20
N PHE A 152 17.00 -26.43 -26.59
CA PHE A 152 18.22 -26.51 -27.40
C PHE A 152 17.90 -26.95 -28.82
N THR A 153 18.22 -26.10 -29.79
CA THR A 153 17.84 -26.31 -31.19
C THR A 153 18.60 -27.48 -31.82
N GLY A 154 17.87 -28.32 -32.56
CA GLY A 154 18.44 -29.42 -33.31
C GLY A 154 19.15 -29.02 -34.61
N GLN A 155 19.62 -30.03 -35.33
CA GLN A 155 20.28 -29.88 -36.64
C GLN A 155 19.28 -29.42 -37.72
N GLY A 156 19.75 -28.61 -38.67
CA GLY A 156 18.99 -28.11 -39.82
C GLY A 156 18.73 -26.59 -39.79
N SER A 157 19.08 -25.93 -38.68
CA SER A 157 18.92 -24.50 -38.45
C SER A 157 20.18 -23.66 -38.71
N GLN A 158 21.30 -24.31 -39.00
CA GLN A 158 22.60 -23.67 -39.23
C GLN A 158 22.61 -22.80 -40.49
N TYR A 159 23.41 -21.72 -40.46
CA TYR A 159 23.59 -20.77 -41.55
C TYR A 159 24.99 -20.17 -41.52
N THR A 160 25.44 -19.61 -42.64
CA THR A 160 26.75 -18.95 -42.77
C THR A 160 26.90 -17.80 -41.77
N GLY A 161 28.04 -17.75 -41.07
CA GLY A 161 28.31 -16.73 -40.05
C GLY A 161 27.56 -16.94 -38.72
N LEU A 162 27.19 -18.18 -38.41
CA LEU A 162 26.54 -18.53 -37.13
C LEU A 162 27.42 -18.13 -35.94
N GLY A 163 26.89 -17.27 -35.05
CA GLY A 163 27.62 -16.82 -33.86
C GLY A 163 28.81 -15.89 -34.13
N GLN A 164 29.12 -15.58 -35.41
CA GLN A 164 30.29 -14.80 -35.81
C GLN A 164 30.35 -13.43 -35.12
N LYS A 165 29.23 -12.72 -35.06
CA LYS A 165 29.18 -11.39 -34.46
C LYS A 165 29.49 -11.43 -32.96
N LEU A 166 28.94 -12.40 -32.22
CA LEU A 166 29.25 -12.58 -30.80
C LEU A 166 30.70 -12.99 -30.59
N TYR A 167 31.21 -13.90 -31.43
CA TYR A 167 32.61 -14.28 -31.43
C TYR A 167 33.53 -13.07 -31.65
N ASN A 168 33.14 -12.11 -32.48
CA ASN A 168 33.92 -10.90 -32.75
C ASN A 168 33.77 -9.82 -31.68
N ASP A 169 32.60 -9.68 -31.07
CA ASP A 169 32.24 -8.52 -30.26
C ASP A 169 32.33 -8.79 -28.75
N LEU A 170 32.15 -10.04 -28.30
CA LEU A 170 32.08 -10.43 -26.89
C LEU A 170 33.22 -11.39 -26.55
N LYS A 171 34.14 -10.98 -25.66
CA LYS A 171 35.35 -11.73 -25.36
C LYS A 171 35.02 -13.02 -24.61
N SER A 172 34.13 -13.01 -23.62
CA SER A 172 33.73 -14.24 -22.90
C SER A 172 33.17 -15.31 -23.85
N PHE A 173 32.31 -14.95 -24.80
CA PHE A 173 31.79 -15.89 -25.79
C PHE A 173 32.89 -16.43 -26.71
N ARG A 174 33.83 -15.58 -27.13
CA ARG A 174 34.99 -16.00 -27.91
C ARG A 174 35.87 -16.99 -27.15
N ASP A 175 36.20 -16.67 -25.91
CA ASP A 175 37.03 -17.51 -25.03
C ASP A 175 36.37 -18.90 -24.82
N ASP A 176 35.04 -18.94 -24.63
CA ASP A 176 34.27 -20.19 -24.53
C ASP A 176 34.35 -21.03 -25.81
N ILE A 177 34.19 -20.40 -26.98
CA ILE A 177 34.31 -21.08 -28.28
C ILE A 177 35.73 -21.61 -28.50
N ASP A 178 36.74 -20.79 -28.22
CA ASP A 178 38.16 -21.17 -28.37
C ASP A 178 38.53 -22.32 -27.43
N GLN A 179 38.00 -22.31 -26.20
CA GLN A 179 38.17 -23.41 -25.25
C GLN A 179 37.53 -24.70 -25.78
N LEU A 180 36.30 -24.64 -26.27
CA LEU A 180 35.58 -25.81 -26.79
C LEU A 180 36.22 -26.36 -28.07
N ASP A 181 36.71 -25.49 -28.95
CA ASP A 181 37.50 -25.90 -30.14
C ASP A 181 38.83 -26.52 -29.73
N HIS A 182 39.50 -25.97 -28.71
CA HIS A 182 40.72 -26.56 -28.18
C HIS A 182 40.48 -27.98 -27.65
N LEU A 183 39.37 -28.22 -26.93
CA LEU A 183 38.98 -29.55 -26.49
C LEU A 183 38.79 -30.51 -27.67
N ALA A 184 38.11 -30.07 -28.73
CA ALA A 184 37.93 -30.88 -29.93
C ALA A 184 39.28 -31.29 -30.54
N ARG A 185 40.20 -30.33 -30.71
CA ARG A 185 41.53 -30.58 -31.28
C ARG A 185 42.39 -31.52 -30.42
N VAL A 186 42.37 -31.35 -29.10
CA VAL A 186 43.11 -32.22 -28.16
C VAL A 186 42.58 -33.66 -28.23
N GLN A 187 41.29 -33.84 -28.48
CA GLN A 187 40.68 -35.16 -28.68
C GLN A 187 40.88 -35.73 -30.09
N GLY A 188 41.61 -35.03 -30.97
CA GLY A 188 41.86 -35.46 -32.35
C GLY A 188 40.67 -35.25 -33.31
N LEU A 189 39.70 -34.41 -32.93
CA LEU A 189 38.57 -34.00 -33.77
C LEU A 189 38.95 -32.75 -34.59
N PRO A 190 38.30 -32.48 -35.74
CA PRO A 190 38.58 -31.30 -36.54
C PRO A 190 38.16 -30.01 -35.81
N SER A 191 38.92 -28.94 -36.04
CA SER A 191 38.53 -27.59 -35.60
C SER A 191 37.24 -27.15 -36.30
N PHE A 192 36.36 -26.48 -35.55
CA PHE A 192 35.09 -25.96 -36.05
C PHE A 192 35.03 -24.43 -36.11
N LEU A 193 36.14 -23.74 -35.83
CA LEU A 193 36.21 -22.27 -35.83
C LEU A 193 35.77 -21.61 -37.14
N GLU A 194 35.92 -22.30 -38.27
CA GLU A 194 35.45 -21.83 -39.58
C GLU A 194 33.96 -21.42 -39.57
N ILE A 195 33.13 -22.03 -38.71
CA ILE A 195 31.70 -21.70 -38.57
C ILE A 195 31.50 -20.28 -38.04
N VAL A 196 32.23 -19.90 -36.98
CA VAL A 196 32.17 -18.56 -36.39
C VAL A 196 33.04 -17.56 -37.15
N GLN A 197 33.90 -18.00 -38.06
CA GLN A 197 34.71 -17.15 -38.94
C GLN A 197 34.00 -16.81 -40.27
N GLY A 198 32.80 -17.35 -40.50
CA GLY A 198 31.97 -16.98 -41.65
C GLY A 198 32.14 -17.85 -42.89
N ALA A 199 32.74 -19.04 -42.76
CA ALA A 199 32.75 -20.02 -43.86
C ALA A 199 31.31 -20.42 -44.23
N ASP A 200 31.07 -20.70 -45.51
CA ASP A 200 29.79 -21.25 -45.94
C ASP A 200 29.60 -22.63 -45.33
N VAL A 201 28.57 -22.76 -44.50
CA VAL A 201 28.27 -23.98 -43.75
C VAL A 201 28.02 -25.19 -44.66
N GLN A 202 27.60 -24.97 -45.92
CA GLN A 202 27.43 -26.05 -46.90
C GLN A 202 28.77 -26.65 -47.37
N THR A 203 29.87 -25.92 -47.23
CA THR A 203 31.22 -26.38 -47.61
C THR A 203 31.92 -27.14 -46.49
N LEU A 204 31.37 -27.10 -45.27
CA LEU A 204 31.96 -27.72 -44.09
C LEU A 204 31.54 -29.19 -43.97
N SER A 205 32.47 -30.03 -43.49
CA SER A 205 32.15 -31.44 -43.20
C SER A 205 31.03 -31.55 -42.15
N PRO A 206 30.18 -32.59 -42.22
CA PRO A 206 29.14 -32.83 -41.21
C PRO A 206 29.66 -32.86 -39.76
N VAL A 207 30.90 -33.34 -39.55
CA VAL A 207 31.56 -33.37 -38.24
C VAL A 207 31.77 -31.96 -37.69
N LYS A 208 32.38 -31.07 -38.47
CA LYS A 208 32.58 -29.66 -38.10
C LYS A 208 31.24 -28.97 -37.77
N VAL A 209 30.22 -29.19 -38.59
CA VAL A 209 28.89 -28.59 -38.41
C VAL A 209 28.23 -29.05 -37.11
N GLN A 210 28.19 -30.35 -36.83
CA GLN A 210 27.57 -30.84 -35.59
C GLN A 210 28.32 -30.38 -34.34
N LEU A 211 29.66 -30.43 -34.36
CA LEU A 211 30.50 -29.93 -33.27
C LEU A 211 30.27 -28.44 -33.01
N GLY A 212 30.36 -27.62 -34.05
CA GLY A 212 30.17 -26.18 -33.90
C GLY A 212 28.77 -25.82 -33.42
N MET A 213 27.72 -26.50 -33.90
CA MET A 213 26.36 -26.27 -33.41
C MET A 213 26.21 -26.59 -31.92
N ALA A 214 26.76 -27.70 -31.44
CA ALA A 214 26.68 -28.06 -30.03
C ALA A 214 27.52 -27.11 -29.15
N CYS A 215 28.73 -26.75 -29.60
CA CYS A 215 29.62 -25.86 -28.86
C CYS A 215 29.08 -24.42 -28.79
N ILE A 216 28.51 -23.90 -29.88
CA ILE A 216 27.86 -22.58 -29.90
C ILE A 216 26.67 -22.55 -28.95
N GLN A 217 25.87 -23.63 -28.88
CA GLN A 217 24.78 -23.71 -27.91
C GLN A 217 25.27 -23.66 -26.46
N VAL A 218 26.38 -24.33 -26.15
CA VAL A 218 26.97 -24.25 -24.81
C VAL A 218 27.54 -22.86 -24.51
N ALA A 219 28.24 -22.23 -25.45
CA ALA A 219 28.75 -20.86 -25.29
C ALA A 219 27.61 -19.85 -25.10
N LEU A 220 26.49 -19.99 -25.83
CA LEU A 220 25.28 -19.18 -25.63
C LEU A 220 24.67 -19.42 -24.24
N ALA A 221 24.57 -20.67 -23.79
CA ALA A 221 24.05 -20.98 -22.45
C ALA A 221 24.92 -20.36 -21.34
N ARG A 222 26.26 -20.40 -21.48
CA ARG A 222 27.20 -19.77 -20.56
C ARG A 222 27.08 -18.25 -20.55
N MET A 223 26.95 -17.63 -21.73
CA MET A 223 26.68 -16.19 -21.87
C MET A 223 25.41 -15.77 -21.13
N TRP A 224 24.29 -16.47 -21.35
CA TRP A 224 23.04 -16.18 -20.64
C TRP A 224 23.15 -16.39 -19.14
N ALA A 225 23.86 -17.44 -18.70
CA ALA A 225 24.13 -17.69 -17.28
C ALA A 225 24.97 -16.58 -16.64
N ALA A 226 25.97 -16.04 -17.34
CA ALA A 226 26.77 -14.90 -16.86
C ALA A 226 25.91 -13.64 -16.64
N TRP A 227 24.85 -13.47 -17.43
CA TRP A 227 23.87 -12.39 -17.26
C TRP A 227 22.75 -12.72 -16.25
N GLY A 228 22.91 -13.80 -15.49
CA GLY A 228 21.99 -14.19 -14.42
C GLY A 228 20.83 -15.10 -14.85
N ILE A 229 20.80 -15.59 -16.10
CA ILE A 229 19.74 -16.48 -16.59
C ILE A 229 20.21 -17.93 -16.57
N THR A 230 19.66 -18.71 -15.64
CA THR A 230 19.91 -20.16 -15.54
C THR A 230 18.62 -20.96 -15.75
N PRO A 231 18.68 -22.16 -16.36
CA PRO A 231 17.49 -22.95 -16.60
C PRO A 231 16.92 -23.54 -15.30
N ALA A 232 15.60 -23.57 -15.18
CA ALA A 232 14.86 -24.38 -14.22
C ALA A 232 14.57 -25.80 -14.75
N ALA A 233 14.62 -25.97 -16.07
CA ALA A 233 14.54 -27.25 -16.77
C ALA A 233 15.17 -27.11 -18.17
N VAL A 234 15.60 -28.23 -18.76
CA VAL A 234 16.16 -28.24 -20.11
C VAL A 234 15.45 -29.26 -21.00
N ILE A 235 15.34 -28.95 -22.29
CA ILE A 235 14.90 -29.87 -23.33
C ILE A 235 15.78 -29.75 -24.57
N GLY A 236 16.30 -30.86 -25.07
CA GLY A 236 17.00 -30.89 -26.34
C GLY A 236 16.09 -31.28 -27.49
N HIS A 237 16.34 -30.75 -28.69
CA HIS A 237 15.77 -31.32 -29.91
C HIS A 237 16.88 -32.03 -30.68
N SER A 238 16.83 -33.36 -30.77
CA SER A 238 17.81 -34.13 -31.55
C SER A 238 19.25 -33.79 -31.13
N LEU A 239 20.10 -33.26 -32.02
CA LEU A 239 21.47 -32.84 -31.70
C LEU A 239 21.56 -31.87 -30.51
N GLY A 240 20.55 -31.04 -30.27
CA GLY A 240 20.51 -30.12 -29.12
C GLY A 240 20.51 -30.83 -27.76
N GLU A 241 20.13 -32.11 -27.69
CA GLU A 241 20.14 -32.92 -26.46
C GLU A 241 21.53 -32.97 -25.83
N TYR A 242 22.60 -33.06 -26.62
CA TYR A 242 23.96 -33.12 -26.07
C TYR A 242 24.35 -31.82 -25.33
N ALA A 243 23.94 -30.67 -25.86
CA ALA A 243 24.12 -29.38 -25.19
C ALA A 243 23.21 -29.26 -23.95
N ALA A 244 21.96 -29.72 -24.04
CA ALA A 244 21.02 -29.75 -22.92
C ALA A 244 21.55 -30.61 -21.76
N LEU A 245 22.09 -31.79 -22.05
CA LEU A 245 22.70 -32.68 -21.06
C LEU A 245 23.93 -32.06 -20.39
N HIS A 246 24.76 -31.32 -21.15
CA HIS A 246 25.86 -30.59 -20.56
C HIS A 246 25.38 -29.49 -19.61
N VAL A 247 24.41 -28.69 -20.04
CA VAL A 247 23.86 -27.57 -19.25
C VAL A 247 23.10 -28.08 -18.02
N ALA A 248 22.46 -29.25 -18.10
CA ALA A 248 21.89 -29.94 -16.93
C ALA A 248 22.94 -30.58 -16.01
N GLY A 249 24.23 -30.49 -16.33
CA GLY A 249 25.31 -31.06 -15.52
C GLY A 249 25.47 -32.57 -15.63
N VAL A 250 24.78 -33.23 -16.57
CA VAL A 250 24.82 -34.69 -16.75
C VAL A 250 26.16 -35.13 -17.34
N ILE A 251 26.69 -34.38 -18.30
CA ILE A 251 27.97 -34.66 -18.96
C ILE A 251 28.89 -33.43 -18.95
N SER A 252 30.20 -33.64 -18.95
CA SER A 252 31.17 -32.54 -19.06
C SER A 252 31.19 -31.94 -20.46
N ALA A 253 31.74 -30.73 -20.62
CA ALA A 253 31.92 -30.12 -21.94
C ALA A 253 32.85 -30.95 -22.83
N SER A 254 33.90 -31.54 -22.24
CA SER A 254 34.83 -32.44 -22.92
C SER A 254 34.11 -33.68 -23.44
N ASP A 255 33.24 -34.29 -22.62
CA ASP A 255 32.48 -35.48 -23.01
C ASP A 255 31.43 -35.15 -24.08
N MET A 256 30.77 -34.00 -23.99
CA MET A 256 29.85 -33.53 -25.02
C MET A 256 30.55 -33.41 -26.38
N VAL A 257 31.71 -32.76 -26.42
CA VAL A 257 32.54 -32.63 -27.64
C VAL A 257 32.93 -34.01 -28.19
N LEU A 258 33.37 -34.92 -27.32
CA LEU A 258 33.73 -36.29 -27.71
C LEU A 258 32.53 -37.03 -28.33
N LEU A 259 31.39 -37.04 -27.64
CA LEU A 259 30.18 -37.73 -28.07
C LEU A 259 29.69 -37.22 -29.41
N VAL A 260 29.55 -35.90 -29.56
CA VAL A 260 29.06 -35.27 -30.79
C VAL A 260 30.04 -35.49 -31.95
N GLY A 261 31.33 -35.26 -31.72
CA GLY A 261 32.36 -35.41 -32.75
C GLY A 261 32.48 -36.84 -33.25
N ARG A 262 32.59 -37.81 -32.33
CA ARG A 262 32.73 -39.23 -32.69
C ARG A 262 31.47 -39.80 -33.32
N ARG A 263 30.28 -39.39 -32.85
CA ARG A 263 29.01 -39.74 -33.52
C ARG A 263 29.00 -39.26 -34.96
N ALA A 264 29.41 -38.02 -35.20
CA ALA A 264 29.44 -37.46 -36.55
C ALA A 264 30.49 -38.13 -37.45
N GLU A 265 31.67 -38.50 -36.93
CA GLU A 265 32.67 -39.28 -37.69
C GLU A 265 32.14 -40.65 -38.10
N LEU A 266 31.47 -41.36 -37.17
CA LEU A 266 30.85 -42.65 -37.47
C LEU A 266 29.78 -42.51 -38.55
N LEU A 267 28.93 -41.47 -38.49
CA LEU A 267 27.94 -41.19 -39.53
C LEU A 267 28.59 -41.00 -40.91
N VAL A 268 29.67 -40.22 -40.99
CA VAL A 268 30.35 -39.97 -42.27
C VAL A 268 31.03 -41.22 -42.81
N ARG A 269 31.57 -42.08 -41.93
CA ARG A 269 32.32 -43.28 -42.32
C ARG A 269 31.42 -44.46 -42.69
N ASP A 270 30.36 -44.70 -41.92
CA ASP A 270 29.60 -45.95 -41.98
C ASP A 270 28.19 -45.76 -42.61
N CYS A 271 27.75 -44.52 -42.84
CA CYS A 271 26.49 -44.23 -43.53
C CYS A 271 26.75 -43.53 -44.88
N THR A 272 25.93 -43.85 -45.90
CA THR A 272 26.04 -43.22 -47.22
C THR A 272 25.15 -41.96 -47.29
N PRO A 273 25.71 -40.76 -47.54
CA PRO A 273 24.94 -39.52 -47.66
C PRO A 273 23.83 -39.59 -48.73
N HIS A 274 22.73 -38.88 -48.50
CA HIS A 274 21.61 -38.70 -49.43
C HIS A 274 20.85 -39.98 -49.87
N THR A 275 21.16 -41.15 -49.30
CA THR A 275 20.39 -42.39 -49.53
C THR A 275 19.04 -42.40 -48.80
N HIS A 276 18.94 -41.64 -47.71
CA HIS A 276 17.74 -41.46 -46.90
C HIS A 276 17.39 -39.97 -46.83
N GLY A 277 16.13 -39.68 -46.53
CA GLY A 277 15.63 -38.31 -46.39
C GLY A 277 14.75 -38.15 -45.16
N MET A 278 14.47 -36.89 -44.82
CA MET A 278 13.51 -36.51 -43.80
C MET A 278 12.47 -35.56 -44.40
N LEU A 279 11.21 -35.70 -43.98
CA LEU A 279 10.07 -34.93 -44.47
C LEU A 279 9.32 -34.34 -43.29
N ALA A 280 9.38 -33.03 -43.11
CA ALA A 280 8.59 -32.32 -42.13
C ALA A 280 7.17 -32.13 -42.67
N VAL A 281 6.17 -32.64 -41.95
CA VAL A 281 4.76 -32.65 -42.33
C VAL A 281 3.97 -31.85 -41.30
N LYS A 282 3.16 -30.91 -41.78
CA LYS A 282 2.18 -30.20 -40.95
C LYS A 282 0.94 -31.07 -40.76
N GLY A 283 1.02 -31.99 -39.82
CA GLY A 283 -0.06 -32.88 -39.42
C GLY A 283 0.33 -33.75 -38.22
N GLY A 284 -0.66 -34.14 -37.41
CA GLY A 284 -0.46 -35.08 -36.32
C GLY A 284 -0.08 -36.50 -36.79
N ALA A 285 0.68 -37.22 -35.96
CA ALA A 285 1.20 -38.56 -36.29
C ALA A 285 0.09 -39.57 -36.65
N GLU A 286 -1.03 -39.55 -35.94
CA GLU A 286 -2.19 -40.42 -36.24
C GLU A 286 -2.85 -40.07 -37.58
N ALA A 287 -3.05 -38.78 -37.86
CA ALA A 287 -3.63 -38.34 -39.13
C ALA A 287 -2.76 -38.73 -40.32
N ILE A 288 -1.44 -38.60 -40.18
CA ILE A 288 -0.47 -39.03 -41.18
C ILE A 288 -0.51 -40.55 -41.36
N ARG A 289 -0.54 -41.31 -40.25
CA ARG A 289 -0.64 -42.78 -40.31
C ARG A 289 -1.91 -43.25 -41.01
N ASN A 290 -3.05 -42.62 -40.70
CA ASN A 290 -4.34 -42.91 -41.36
C ASN A 290 -4.31 -42.57 -42.86
N THR A 291 -3.59 -41.52 -43.24
CA THR A 291 -3.48 -41.07 -44.64
C THR A 291 -2.57 -41.96 -45.46
N LEU A 292 -1.43 -42.38 -44.90
CA LEU A 292 -0.43 -43.20 -45.59
C LEU A 292 -0.75 -44.70 -45.53
N GLY A 293 -1.45 -45.18 -44.50
CA GLY A 293 -1.81 -46.59 -44.33
C GLY A 293 -0.57 -47.51 -44.38
N ASN A 294 -0.58 -48.48 -45.29
CA ASN A 294 0.55 -49.40 -45.51
C ASN A 294 1.79 -48.73 -46.12
N LYS A 295 1.69 -47.49 -46.62
CA LYS A 295 2.82 -46.69 -47.13
C LYS A 295 3.49 -45.86 -46.03
N MET A 296 3.09 -46.04 -44.77
CA MET A 296 3.68 -45.34 -43.65
C MET A 296 5.18 -45.65 -43.56
N THR A 297 5.97 -44.64 -43.28
CA THR A 297 7.42 -44.75 -43.04
C THR A 297 7.75 -44.42 -41.59
N GLU A 298 9.01 -44.49 -41.21
CA GLU A 298 9.43 -44.23 -39.85
C GLU A 298 9.18 -42.77 -39.44
N ILE A 299 8.92 -42.54 -38.16
CA ILE A 299 8.77 -41.20 -37.59
C ILE A 299 10.08 -40.84 -36.90
N ALA A 300 10.75 -39.81 -37.39
CA ALA A 300 11.94 -39.28 -36.75
C ALA A 300 11.60 -38.37 -35.57
N CYS A 301 10.61 -37.49 -35.72
CA CYS A 301 10.25 -36.52 -34.68
C CYS A 301 8.74 -36.30 -34.59
N ILE A 302 8.25 -36.13 -33.37
CA ILE A 302 6.91 -35.62 -33.04
C ILE A 302 7.13 -34.28 -32.33
N ASN A 303 7.19 -33.20 -33.11
CA ASN A 303 7.57 -31.87 -32.65
C ASN A 303 6.43 -31.12 -31.96
N GLY A 304 5.19 -31.42 -32.33
CA GLY A 304 3.98 -30.79 -31.81
C GLY A 304 2.74 -31.59 -32.19
N PRO A 305 1.55 -31.15 -31.76
CA PRO A 305 0.28 -31.84 -32.06
C PRO A 305 0.00 -31.93 -33.57
N GLU A 306 0.44 -30.94 -34.35
CA GLU A 306 0.25 -30.85 -35.81
C GLU A 306 1.59 -30.75 -36.57
N GLU A 307 2.68 -31.27 -35.98
CA GLU A 307 4.01 -31.20 -36.60
C GLU A 307 4.78 -32.51 -36.37
N THR A 308 4.93 -33.28 -37.44
CA THR A 308 5.58 -34.59 -37.43
C THR A 308 6.64 -34.66 -38.53
N VAL A 309 7.79 -35.26 -38.25
CA VAL A 309 8.86 -35.49 -39.23
C VAL A 309 8.96 -36.97 -39.54
N LEU A 310 8.75 -37.32 -40.82
CA LEU A 310 8.94 -38.67 -41.35
C LEU A 310 10.39 -38.87 -41.81
N CYS A 311 10.88 -40.10 -41.77
CA CYS A 311 12.21 -40.48 -42.26
C CYS A 311 12.18 -41.85 -42.93
N GLY A 312 13.10 -42.06 -43.87
CA GLY A 312 13.20 -43.31 -44.62
C GLY A 312 14.12 -43.17 -45.84
N SER A 313 14.17 -44.19 -46.70
CA SER A 313 14.92 -44.11 -47.96
C SER A 313 14.38 -42.98 -48.85
N GLY A 314 15.22 -42.45 -49.74
CA GLY A 314 14.84 -41.33 -50.62
C GLY A 314 13.53 -41.57 -51.38
N ASP A 315 13.33 -42.79 -51.88
CA ASP A 315 12.14 -43.20 -52.65
C ASP A 315 10.89 -43.27 -51.77
N VAL A 316 11.01 -43.85 -50.57
CA VAL A 316 9.89 -43.99 -49.63
C VAL A 316 9.42 -42.61 -49.16
N VAL A 317 10.37 -41.72 -48.84
CA VAL A 317 10.06 -40.34 -48.44
C VAL A 317 9.44 -39.55 -49.59
N GLY A 318 9.90 -39.77 -50.83
CA GLY A 318 9.31 -39.20 -52.03
C GLY A 318 7.84 -39.61 -52.22
N ALA A 319 7.57 -40.92 -52.16
CA ALA A 319 6.22 -41.46 -52.28
C ALA A 319 5.27 -41.01 -51.15
N ALA A 320 5.79 -40.90 -49.92
CA ALA A 320 5.04 -40.35 -48.79
C ALA A 320 4.68 -38.88 -49.02
N ASN A 321 5.62 -38.06 -49.51
CA ASN A 321 5.39 -36.66 -49.83
C ASN A 321 4.30 -36.48 -50.90
N GLU A 322 4.35 -37.26 -51.99
CA GLU A 322 3.32 -37.21 -53.05
C GLU A 322 1.94 -37.58 -52.51
N THR A 323 1.85 -38.65 -51.71
CA THR A 323 0.58 -39.12 -51.14
C THR A 323 -0.02 -38.09 -50.16
N LEU A 324 0.82 -37.51 -49.29
CA LEU A 324 0.41 -36.48 -48.34
C LEU A 324 -0.01 -35.19 -49.04
N ALA A 325 0.74 -34.75 -50.06
CA ALA A 325 0.41 -33.57 -50.86
C ALA A 325 -0.93 -33.74 -51.58
N ALA A 326 -1.20 -34.92 -52.17
CA ALA A 326 -2.48 -35.23 -52.82
C ALA A 326 -3.68 -35.20 -51.85
N LYS A 327 -3.42 -35.35 -50.55
CA LYS A 327 -4.43 -35.31 -49.48
C LYS A 327 -4.47 -33.96 -48.74
N GLY A 328 -3.74 -32.96 -49.24
CA GLY A 328 -3.78 -31.59 -48.73
C GLY A 328 -2.82 -31.29 -47.57
N PHE A 329 -1.96 -32.22 -47.17
CA PHE A 329 -0.94 -31.94 -46.15
C PHE A 329 0.19 -31.10 -46.73
N LYS A 330 0.60 -30.07 -45.98
CA LYS A 330 1.83 -29.32 -46.30
C LYS A 330 3.03 -30.12 -45.79
N ALA A 331 3.90 -30.53 -46.70
CA ALA A 331 5.12 -31.24 -46.37
C ALA A 331 6.36 -30.56 -46.98
N THR A 332 7.52 -30.70 -46.34
CA THR A 332 8.77 -30.06 -46.75
C THR A 332 9.92 -31.03 -46.53
N LYS A 333 10.64 -31.38 -47.61
CA LYS A 333 11.83 -32.24 -47.53
C LYS A 333 12.97 -31.45 -46.88
N LEU A 334 13.56 -32.01 -45.83
CA LEU A 334 14.66 -31.37 -45.12
C LEU A 334 15.97 -31.58 -45.88
N ASN A 335 16.74 -30.51 -46.06
CA ASN A 335 18.03 -30.56 -46.72
C ASN A 335 19.12 -30.99 -45.73
N VAL A 336 19.23 -32.29 -45.49
CA VAL A 336 20.23 -32.91 -44.60
C VAL A 336 20.93 -34.07 -45.32
N PRO A 337 22.23 -34.28 -45.09
CA PRO A 337 22.98 -35.37 -45.74
C PRO A 337 22.60 -36.75 -45.21
N PHE A 338 22.05 -36.83 -43.99
CA PHE A 338 21.62 -38.06 -43.34
C PHE A 338 20.23 -37.87 -42.74
N ALA A 339 19.42 -38.92 -42.76
CA ALA A 339 18.16 -39.04 -42.04
C ALA A 339 18.43 -39.55 -40.62
N PHE A 340 18.44 -38.61 -39.67
CA PHE A 340 18.58 -38.93 -38.25
C PHE A 340 17.31 -39.62 -37.71
N HIS A 341 17.45 -40.36 -36.60
CA HIS A 341 16.33 -41.06 -35.96
C HIS A 341 15.62 -42.03 -36.94
N SER A 342 16.42 -42.76 -37.72
CA SER A 342 15.98 -43.69 -38.76
C SER A 342 16.91 -44.89 -38.87
N ALA A 343 16.50 -45.93 -39.60
CA ALA A 343 17.35 -47.09 -39.86
C ALA A 343 18.72 -46.75 -40.49
N GLN A 344 18.89 -45.56 -41.10
CA GLN A 344 20.17 -45.16 -41.66
C GLN A 344 21.29 -45.11 -40.60
N VAL A 345 20.97 -44.87 -39.33
CA VAL A 345 21.97 -44.78 -38.26
C VAL A 345 22.30 -46.13 -37.62
N ASP A 346 21.60 -47.23 -37.97
CA ASP A 346 21.83 -48.56 -37.39
C ASP A 346 23.31 -49.01 -37.42
N PRO A 347 24.08 -48.80 -38.51
CA PRO A 347 25.47 -49.24 -38.59
C PRO A 347 26.41 -48.63 -37.54
N ILE A 348 26.05 -47.47 -36.97
CA ILE A 348 26.92 -46.74 -36.04
C ILE A 348 26.64 -47.03 -34.57
N LEU A 349 25.48 -47.62 -34.23
CA LEU A 349 24.95 -47.63 -32.86
C LEU A 349 25.86 -48.36 -31.87
N GLU A 350 26.33 -49.56 -32.21
CA GLU A 350 27.20 -50.35 -31.31
C GLU A 350 28.55 -49.67 -31.06
N GLN A 351 29.11 -49.03 -32.09
CA GLN A 351 30.37 -48.29 -31.94
C GLN A 351 30.15 -47.02 -31.13
N PHE A 352 29.06 -46.30 -31.39
CA PHE A 352 28.73 -45.10 -30.65
C PHE A 352 28.46 -45.41 -29.16
N LYS A 353 27.76 -46.50 -28.85
CA LYS A 353 27.54 -46.99 -27.48
C LYS A 353 28.85 -47.29 -26.76
N LYS A 354 29.83 -47.93 -27.43
CA LYS A 354 31.16 -48.18 -26.85
C LYS A 354 31.90 -46.89 -26.52
N ILE A 355 31.82 -45.88 -27.39
CA ILE A 355 32.40 -44.55 -27.14
C ILE A 355 31.69 -43.89 -25.96
N ALA A 356 30.36 -43.92 -25.95
CA ALA A 356 29.54 -43.37 -24.88
C ALA A 356 29.79 -44.03 -23.51
N ALA A 357 30.26 -45.28 -23.46
CA ALA A 357 30.65 -45.96 -22.23
C ALA A 357 31.92 -45.40 -21.57
N SER A 358 32.72 -44.59 -22.29
CA SER A 358 33.89 -43.91 -21.72
C SER A 358 33.55 -42.59 -21.01
N VAL A 359 32.30 -42.13 -21.11
CA VAL A 359 31.81 -40.87 -20.51
C VAL A 359 31.28 -41.12 -19.10
N THR A 360 31.48 -40.14 -18.21
CA THR A 360 30.87 -40.13 -16.89
C THR A 360 29.51 -39.42 -16.92
N TYR A 361 28.47 -40.10 -16.44
CA TYR A 361 27.10 -39.56 -16.37
C TYR A 361 26.75 -39.20 -14.92
N ASN A 362 26.54 -37.92 -14.66
CA ASN A 362 26.14 -37.42 -13.36
C ASN A 362 24.62 -37.31 -13.23
N LYS A 363 24.13 -37.15 -11.99
CA LYS A 363 22.73 -36.79 -11.73
C LYS A 363 22.44 -35.41 -12.36
N PRO A 364 21.31 -35.24 -13.09
CA PRO A 364 20.91 -33.92 -13.57
C PRO A 364 20.77 -32.91 -12.42
N ALA A 365 21.40 -31.75 -12.53
CA ALA A 365 21.27 -30.63 -11.59
C ALA A 365 19.92 -29.91 -11.75
N VAL A 366 19.36 -29.95 -12.97
CA VAL A 366 18.00 -29.48 -13.29
C VAL A 366 17.27 -30.58 -14.07
N PRO A 367 15.93 -30.67 -13.98
CA PRO A 367 15.15 -31.66 -14.72
C PRO A 367 15.42 -31.61 -16.23
N VAL A 368 15.62 -32.79 -16.82
CA VAL A 368 15.73 -32.99 -18.27
C VAL A 368 14.38 -33.50 -18.77
N LEU A 369 13.72 -32.72 -19.62
CA LEU A 369 12.53 -33.17 -20.34
C LEU A 369 13.01 -34.05 -21.50
N SER A 370 12.99 -35.38 -21.34
CA SER A 370 13.60 -36.29 -22.31
C SER A 370 12.68 -36.51 -23.52
N PRO A 371 13.06 -36.08 -24.73
CA PRO A 371 12.29 -36.41 -25.94
C PRO A 371 12.41 -37.89 -26.31
N LEU A 372 13.45 -38.59 -25.88
CA LEU A 372 13.61 -40.03 -26.14
C LEU A 372 12.58 -40.84 -25.35
N GLU A 373 12.48 -40.60 -24.05
CA GLU A 373 11.56 -41.36 -23.19
C GLU A 373 10.14 -40.78 -23.26
N GLY A 374 10.00 -39.48 -23.49
CA GLY A 374 8.72 -38.77 -23.41
C GLY A 374 8.29 -38.51 -21.96
N ASP A 375 9.24 -38.50 -21.03
CA ASP A 375 9.05 -38.26 -19.60
C ASP A 375 10.13 -37.29 -19.05
N ILE A 376 10.17 -37.15 -17.71
CA ILE A 376 11.09 -36.24 -17.03
C ILE A 376 12.16 -37.01 -16.26
N ILE A 377 13.42 -36.74 -16.59
CA ILE A 377 14.56 -37.37 -15.94
C ILE A 377 15.11 -36.44 -14.85
N ARG A 378 15.07 -36.91 -13.60
CA ARG A 378 15.65 -36.23 -12.42
C ARG A 378 16.73 -37.06 -11.71
N GLU A 379 16.72 -38.38 -11.90
CA GLU A 379 17.59 -39.30 -11.18
C GLU A 379 18.83 -39.70 -12.00
N ALA A 380 19.89 -40.07 -11.28
CA ALA A 380 21.10 -40.61 -11.88
C ALA A 380 20.85 -41.97 -12.56
N GLY A 381 21.70 -42.34 -13.52
CA GLY A 381 21.72 -43.66 -14.15
C GLY A 381 20.69 -43.91 -15.26
N LYS A 382 19.69 -43.04 -15.42
CA LYS A 382 18.76 -43.07 -16.56
C LYS A 382 19.42 -42.68 -17.87
N ILE A 383 20.18 -41.58 -17.85
CA ILE A 383 21.01 -41.16 -18.98
C ILE A 383 22.34 -41.90 -18.88
N ASN A 384 22.62 -42.74 -19.88
CA ASN A 384 23.74 -43.67 -19.91
C ASN A 384 24.10 -44.00 -21.38
N PRO A 385 25.10 -44.86 -21.66
CA PRO A 385 25.50 -45.17 -23.04
C PRO A 385 24.38 -45.76 -23.91
N GLU A 386 23.51 -46.59 -23.31
CA GLU A 386 22.36 -47.16 -24.00
C GLU A 386 21.34 -46.08 -24.37
N TYR A 387 21.07 -45.15 -23.44
CA TYR A 387 20.22 -44.00 -23.71
C TYR A 387 20.72 -43.19 -24.92
N LEU A 388 22.02 -42.93 -25.03
CA LEU A 388 22.56 -42.14 -26.15
C LEU A 388 22.48 -42.88 -27.50
N ALA A 389 22.71 -44.20 -27.50
CA ALA A 389 22.55 -45.01 -28.71
C ALA A 389 21.08 -45.04 -29.16
N ARG A 390 20.16 -45.27 -28.23
CA ARG A 390 18.71 -45.18 -28.48
C ARG A 390 18.30 -43.79 -28.95
N HIS A 391 18.77 -42.73 -28.30
CA HIS A 391 18.48 -41.35 -28.68
C HIS A 391 18.97 -41.00 -30.09
N ALA A 392 20.02 -41.64 -30.61
CA ALA A 392 20.47 -41.42 -31.98
C ALA A 392 19.52 -42.05 -33.04
N ARG A 393 18.75 -43.07 -32.65
CA ARG A 393 17.98 -43.97 -33.54
C ARG A 393 16.47 -43.86 -33.41
N GLU A 394 15.96 -43.75 -32.18
CA GLU A 394 14.54 -43.74 -31.86
C GLU A 394 13.91 -42.35 -32.07
N THR A 395 12.58 -42.30 -32.12
CA THR A 395 11.81 -41.08 -32.37
C THR A 395 12.00 -40.02 -31.28
N VAL A 396 12.23 -38.76 -31.68
CA VAL A 396 12.22 -37.58 -30.80
C VAL A 396 10.79 -37.17 -30.49
N LYS A 397 10.28 -37.54 -29.31
CA LYS A 397 8.93 -37.21 -28.79
C LYS A 397 8.93 -35.88 -28.04
N PHE A 398 9.33 -34.80 -28.72
CA PHE A 398 9.48 -33.47 -28.12
C PHE A 398 8.15 -32.96 -27.49
N TRP A 399 7.05 -33.12 -28.21
CA TRP A 399 5.72 -32.74 -27.72
C TRP A 399 5.35 -33.50 -26.44
N THR A 400 5.55 -34.83 -26.44
CA THR A 400 5.24 -35.68 -25.28
C THR A 400 6.03 -35.30 -24.05
N ALA A 401 7.33 -35.00 -24.20
CA ALA A 401 8.17 -34.54 -23.09
C ALA A 401 7.68 -33.22 -22.50
N LEU A 402 7.28 -32.26 -23.33
CA LEU A 402 6.68 -31.00 -22.86
C LEU A 402 5.36 -31.23 -22.11
N THR A 403 4.46 -32.04 -22.66
CA THR A 403 3.17 -32.36 -22.01
C THR A 403 3.38 -33.09 -20.68
N ALA A 404 4.35 -34.02 -20.61
CA ALA A 404 4.73 -34.68 -19.37
C ALA A 404 5.24 -33.67 -18.33
N GLY A 405 6.10 -32.72 -18.74
CA GLY A 405 6.63 -31.68 -17.87
C GLY A 405 5.56 -30.74 -17.32
N GLN A 406 4.57 -30.38 -18.15
CA GLN A 406 3.41 -29.60 -17.72
C GLN A 406 2.56 -30.39 -16.72
N LYS A 407 2.28 -31.67 -17.00
CA LYS A 407 1.50 -32.56 -16.12
C LYS A 407 2.18 -32.76 -14.76
N GLU A 408 3.51 -32.91 -14.75
CA GLU A 408 4.31 -33.06 -13.53
C GLU A 408 4.67 -31.72 -12.85
N LYS A 409 4.17 -30.59 -13.36
CA LYS A 409 4.43 -29.25 -12.82
C LYS A 409 5.92 -28.89 -12.72
N VAL A 410 6.74 -29.39 -13.64
CA VAL A 410 8.16 -28.99 -13.75
C VAL A 410 8.26 -27.49 -14.03
N PHE A 411 7.37 -27.02 -14.91
CA PHE A 411 7.17 -25.62 -15.24
C PHE A 411 5.67 -25.28 -15.14
N ASP A 412 5.36 -24.00 -15.19
CA ASP A 412 4.01 -23.44 -15.13
C ASP A 412 3.75 -22.52 -16.34
N GLU A 413 2.54 -21.98 -16.44
CA GLU A 413 2.12 -21.08 -17.52
C GLU A 413 2.92 -19.76 -17.56
N LYS A 414 3.55 -19.38 -16.45
CA LYS A 414 4.35 -18.16 -16.32
C LYS A 414 5.82 -18.40 -16.70
N THR A 415 6.25 -19.65 -16.85
CA THR A 415 7.64 -20.00 -17.16
C THR A 415 8.01 -19.48 -18.55
N ALA A 416 9.07 -18.68 -18.62
CA ALA A 416 9.61 -18.18 -19.88
C ALA A 416 10.50 -19.23 -20.54
N TRP A 417 10.50 -19.30 -21.87
CA TRP A 417 11.31 -20.27 -22.62
C TRP A 417 12.41 -19.57 -23.40
N LEU A 418 13.66 -19.91 -23.11
CA LEU A 418 14.82 -19.41 -23.84
C LEU A 418 15.31 -20.48 -24.80
N GLU A 419 15.26 -20.20 -26.10
CA GLU A 419 15.86 -21.06 -27.10
C GLU A 419 17.33 -20.75 -27.27
N VAL A 420 18.15 -21.74 -26.94
CA VAL A 420 19.60 -21.71 -27.06
C VAL A 420 19.98 -22.46 -28.33
N GLY A 421 20.26 -21.71 -29.40
CA GLY A 421 20.60 -22.27 -30.69
C GLY A 421 20.58 -21.26 -31.82
N ALA A 422 20.73 -21.76 -33.05
CA ALA A 422 20.95 -20.95 -34.26
C ALA A 422 19.70 -20.21 -34.75
N HIS A 423 18.51 -20.77 -34.53
CA HIS A 423 17.27 -20.21 -35.05
C HIS A 423 16.07 -20.68 -34.21
N PRO A 424 15.02 -19.85 -34.01
CA PRO A 424 13.87 -20.17 -33.17
C PRO A 424 12.95 -21.28 -33.72
N VAL A 425 13.39 -22.52 -33.72
CA VAL A 425 12.56 -23.67 -34.12
C VAL A 425 11.81 -24.22 -32.92
N CYS A 426 12.52 -24.50 -31.81
CA CYS A 426 11.94 -25.05 -30.59
C CYS A 426 10.95 -24.09 -29.92
N SER A 427 11.14 -22.77 -30.04
CA SER A 427 10.23 -21.74 -29.57
C SER A 427 8.85 -21.89 -30.23
N GLY A 428 8.83 -22.21 -31.53
CA GLY A 428 7.58 -22.50 -32.25
C GLY A 428 6.93 -23.78 -31.73
N MET A 429 7.72 -24.84 -31.54
CA MET A 429 7.25 -26.13 -31.00
C MET A 429 6.66 -25.99 -29.59
N VAL A 430 7.34 -25.26 -28.71
CA VAL A 430 6.90 -24.99 -27.34
C VAL A 430 5.57 -24.24 -27.34
N LYS A 431 5.43 -23.18 -28.15
CA LYS A 431 4.15 -22.45 -28.28
C LYS A 431 3.02 -23.36 -28.75
N ALA A 432 3.27 -24.14 -29.79
CA ALA A 432 2.26 -25.04 -30.36
C ALA A 432 1.88 -26.18 -29.40
N SER A 433 2.79 -26.60 -28.54
CA SER A 433 2.62 -27.76 -27.64
C SER A 433 1.90 -27.43 -26.34
N ILE A 434 2.28 -26.33 -25.69
CA ILE A 434 1.83 -25.99 -24.33
C ILE A 434 1.25 -24.57 -24.21
N GLY A 435 1.10 -23.84 -25.32
CA GLY A 435 0.53 -22.49 -25.30
C GLY A 435 1.40 -21.45 -24.61
N ALA A 436 2.72 -21.66 -24.53
CA ALA A 436 3.63 -20.76 -23.82
C ALA A 436 3.52 -19.32 -24.32
N THR A 437 3.33 -18.39 -23.38
CA THR A 437 3.13 -16.97 -23.69
C THR A 437 4.45 -16.26 -23.99
N THR A 438 5.53 -16.68 -23.36
CA THR A 438 6.85 -16.04 -23.45
C THR A 438 7.90 -17.00 -23.98
N THR A 439 8.44 -16.70 -25.17
CA THR A 439 9.58 -17.40 -25.76
C THR A 439 10.58 -16.39 -26.31
N ALA A 440 11.87 -16.63 -26.13
CA ALA A 440 12.94 -15.75 -26.58
C ALA A 440 14.07 -16.58 -27.24
N PRO A 441 14.51 -16.27 -28.47
CA PRO A 441 15.67 -16.93 -29.07
C PRO A 441 17.00 -16.26 -28.76
N SER A 442 18.07 -17.05 -28.74
CA SER A 442 19.43 -16.52 -28.65
C SER A 442 19.90 -15.93 -29.98
N LEU A 443 19.63 -16.61 -31.10
CA LEU A 443 20.02 -16.20 -32.45
C LEU A 443 18.87 -16.42 -33.44
N ARG A 444 18.89 -15.65 -34.54
CA ARG A 444 17.97 -15.81 -35.65
C ARG A 444 18.72 -15.65 -36.98
N ARG A 445 18.64 -16.68 -37.82
CA ARG A 445 19.07 -16.62 -39.24
C ARG A 445 18.58 -15.35 -39.95
N GLY A 446 19.50 -14.61 -40.56
CA GLY A 446 19.22 -13.40 -41.33
C GLY A 446 19.00 -12.14 -40.49
N GLU A 447 19.21 -12.21 -39.17
CA GLU A 447 19.13 -11.07 -38.25
C GLU A 447 20.47 -10.85 -37.54
N ASP A 448 20.75 -9.59 -37.18
CA ASP A 448 21.91 -9.23 -36.36
C ASP A 448 21.81 -9.85 -34.94
N ALA A 449 22.90 -10.44 -34.46
CA ALA A 449 22.92 -11.13 -33.17
C ALA A 449 22.57 -10.22 -31.98
N TRP A 450 23.07 -8.98 -31.95
CA TRP A 450 22.76 -8.03 -30.87
C TRP A 450 21.33 -7.55 -30.92
N LYS A 451 20.74 -7.47 -32.12
CA LYS A 451 19.31 -7.20 -32.28
C LYS A 451 18.48 -8.35 -31.71
N THR A 452 18.76 -9.60 -32.07
CA THR A 452 18.02 -10.76 -31.54
C THR A 452 18.19 -10.87 -30.02
N ILE A 453 19.40 -10.73 -29.49
CA ILE A 453 19.66 -10.76 -28.04
C ILE A 453 18.93 -9.64 -27.33
N SER A 454 19.01 -8.39 -27.81
CA SER A 454 18.32 -7.26 -27.17
C SER A 454 16.81 -7.45 -27.17
N ASN A 455 16.22 -7.95 -28.26
CA ASN A 455 14.80 -8.30 -28.32
C ASN A 455 14.44 -9.35 -27.26
N SER A 456 15.27 -10.39 -27.14
CA SER A 456 15.09 -11.47 -26.18
C SER A 456 15.23 -10.99 -24.74
N MET A 457 16.22 -10.14 -24.45
CA MET A 457 16.37 -9.50 -23.15
C MET A 457 15.14 -8.68 -22.77
N CYS A 458 14.64 -7.83 -23.68
CA CYS A 458 13.45 -7.03 -23.43
C CYS A 458 12.20 -7.91 -23.18
N THR A 459 12.05 -8.98 -23.98
CA THR A 459 10.95 -9.96 -23.84
C THR A 459 11.00 -10.67 -22.49
N LEU A 460 12.17 -11.18 -22.09
CA LEU A 460 12.35 -11.89 -20.82
C LEU A 460 12.22 -10.93 -19.63
N PHE A 461 12.80 -9.74 -19.71
CA PHE A 461 12.78 -8.74 -18.63
C PHE A 461 11.36 -8.23 -18.34
N THR A 462 10.56 -8.00 -19.39
CA THR A 462 9.14 -7.63 -19.25
C THR A 462 8.26 -8.78 -18.79
N ALA A 463 8.69 -10.03 -19.01
CA ALA A 463 8.05 -11.21 -18.42
C ALA A 463 8.44 -11.45 -16.95
N GLY A 464 9.31 -10.63 -16.35
CA GLY A 464 9.71 -10.74 -14.94
C GLY A 464 10.98 -11.57 -14.70
N VAL A 465 11.73 -11.93 -15.74
CA VAL A 465 13.04 -12.58 -15.58
C VAL A 465 14.03 -11.58 -15.00
N ASN A 466 14.84 -12.03 -14.04
CA ASN A 466 15.88 -11.21 -13.43
C ASN A 466 17.15 -11.19 -14.30
N PHE A 467 17.77 -10.03 -14.43
CA PHE A 467 18.97 -9.81 -15.22
C PHE A 467 20.07 -9.20 -14.37
N ASN A 468 21.29 -9.72 -14.53
CA ASN A 468 22.50 -9.06 -14.07
C ASN A 468 23.01 -8.11 -15.16
N PHE A 469 22.48 -6.87 -15.16
CA PHE A 469 22.87 -5.86 -16.15
C PHE A 469 24.32 -5.37 -15.98
N ASP A 470 24.89 -5.42 -14.76
CA ASP A 470 26.30 -5.09 -14.56
C ASP A 470 27.20 -6.03 -15.37
N GLU A 471 26.96 -7.35 -15.32
CA GLU A 471 27.71 -8.34 -16.11
C GLU A 471 27.46 -8.20 -17.62
N PHE A 472 26.27 -7.76 -18.04
CA PHE A 472 25.98 -7.48 -19.47
C PHE A 472 26.82 -6.31 -20.02
N HIS A 473 27.16 -5.32 -19.19
CA HIS A 473 27.93 -4.14 -19.60
C HIS A 473 29.43 -4.21 -19.27
N LYS A 474 29.84 -5.16 -18.41
CA LYS A 474 31.21 -5.27 -17.85
C LYS A 474 32.34 -5.24 -18.88
N GLU A 475 32.21 -5.99 -19.97
CA GLU A 475 33.23 -6.04 -21.04
C GLU A 475 33.26 -4.80 -21.94
N PHE A 476 32.33 -3.87 -21.75
CA PHE A 476 32.16 -2.67 -22.58
C PHE A 476 32.29 -1.37 -21.77
N ASN A 477 32.78 -1.43 -20.53
CA ASN A 477 32.90 -0.26 -19.65
C ASN A 477 33.75 0.86 -20.28
N ASP A 478 34.81 0.53 -21.03
CA ASP A 478 35.70 1.51 -21.68
C ASP A 478 35.03 2.26 -22.85
N ALA A 479 33.84 1.81 -23.28
CA ALA A 479 33.07 2.36 -24.40
C ALA A 479 31.80 3.10 -23.96
N GLN A 480 31.56 3.22 -22.64
CA GLN A 480 30.32 3.75 -22.08
C GLN A 480 30.63 4.78 -20.98
N GLU A 481 29.69 5.68 -20.78
CA GLU A 481 29.72 6.63 -19.66
C GLU A 481 28.40 6.59 -18.89
N MET A 482 28.46 6.90 -17.60
CA MET A 482 27.27 7.01 -16.76
C MET A 482 26.71 8.42 -16.84
N TYR A 483 25.47 8.55 -17.30
CA TYR A 483 24.79 9.84 -17.34
C TYR A 483 24.13 10.22 -16.01
N THR A 484 24.15 11.52 -15.70
CA THR A 484 23.30 12.09 -14.65
C THR A 484 21.90 12.34 -15.20
N LEU A 485 21.11 11.27 -15.28
CA LEU A 485 19.73 11.31 -15.78
C LEU A 485 18.78 11.94 -14.73
N PRO A 486 17.59 12.43 -15.14
CA PRO A 486 16.58 12.95 -14.21
C PRO A 486 16.29 11.98 -13.05
N THR A 487 16.02 12.53 -11.87
CA THR A 487 15.68 11.72 -10.69
C THR A 487 14.38 10.95 -10.91
N TYR A 488 14.18 9.90 -10.12
CA TYR A 488 12.92 9.14 -10.12
C TYR A 488 11.72 10.07 -9.88
N SER A 489 10.69 9.98 -10.71
CA SER A 489 9.48 10.79 -10.58
C SER A 489 8.52 10.15 -9.58
N PHE A 490 8.76 10.40 -8.30
CA PHE A 490 7.92 9.94 -7.20
C PHE A 490 6.44 10.27 -7.42
N ASP A 491 5.59 9.35 -6.99
CA ASP A 491 4.14 9.55 -6.95
C ASP A 491 3.79 10.23 -5.62
N ASN A 492 3.86 11.56 -5.63
CA ASN A 492 3.84 12.38 -4.42
C ASN A 492 2.43 12.50 -3.80
N LYS A 493 1.94 11.42 -3.21
CA LYS A 493 0.77 11.46 -2.32
C LYS A 493 1.16 12.04 -0.95
N LYS A 494 0.20 12.63 -0.24
CA LYS A 494 0.44 13.33 1.02
C LYS A 494 0.40 12.35 2.20
N TYR A 495 1.56 11.85 2.62
CA TYR A 495 1.72 10.97 3.78
C TYR A 495 2.44 11.66 4.97
N TRP A 496 2.05 12.90 5.29
CA TRP A 496 2.69 13.69 6.35
C TRP A 496 1.82 13.73 7.61
N LEU A 497 2.43 13.44 8.76
CA LEU A 497 1.95 13.86 10.07
C LEU A 497 2.50 15.27 10.32
N ASP A 498 1.66 16.27 10.12
CA ASP A 498 2.06 17.67 10.24
C ASP A 498 2.25 18.03 11.73
N TYR A 499 3.50 18.23 12.15
CA TYR A 499 3.80 18.65 13.52
C TYR A 499 3.58 20.15 13.65
N HIS A 500 2.49 20.53 14.31
CA HIS A 500 2.18 21.92 14.61
C HIS A 500 2.97 22.40 15.85
N ASN A 501 3.38 23.68 15.88
CA ASN A 501 4.19 24.35 16.92
C ASN A 501 5.70 24.01 16.96
N ASP A 502 6.43 24.48 17.98
CA ASP A 502 7.88 24.31 18.13
C ASP A 502 8.21 22.93 18.73
N TRP A 503 8.18 21.90 17.87
CA TRP A 503 8.43 20.51 18.26
C TRP A 503 9.86 20.27 18.76
N THR A 504 10.85 21.01 18.23
CA THR A 504 12.28 20.75 18.49
C THR A 504 12.75 21.33 19.81
N LEU A 505 12.21 22.48 20.25
CA LEU A 505 12.54 23.07 21.55
C LEU A 505 11.52 22.71 22.63
N ARG A 506 10.26 22.42 22.27
CA ARG A 506 9.17 22.33 23.24
C ARG A 506 8.22 21.15 23.04
N LYS A 507 8.58 20.16 22.20
CA LYS A 507 7.77 18.95 21.94
C LYS A 507 6.29 19.26 21.65
N GLY A 508 6.03 20.31 20.88
CA GLY A 508 4.69 20.70 20.45
C GLY A 508 4.01 21.72 21.35
N GLU A 509 4.66 22.19 22.43
CA GLU A 509 4.18 23.36 23.14
C GLU A 509 4.31 24.61 22.26
N PRO A 510 3.29 25.48 22.25
CA PRO A 510 3.36 26.74 21.54
C PRO A 510 4.46 27.64 22.11
N ALA A 511 5.06 28.45 21.23
CA ALA A 511 6.06 29.43 21.63
C ALA A 511 5.44 30.41 22.64
N GLN A 512 5.85 30.33 23.90
CA GLN A 512 5.63 31.37 24.89
C GLN A 512 6.31 32.64 24.38
N THR A 513 5.50 33.57 23.87
CA THR A 513 5.87 34.95 23.65
C THR A 513 6.26 35.56 25.00
N LYS A 514 7.56 35.60 25.31
CA LYS A 514 8.06 36.64 26.20
C LYS A 514 7.93 37.94 25.42
N GLU A 515 6.99 38.79 25.85
CA GLU A 515 6.90 40.18 25.42
C GLU A 515 8.21 40.89 25.79
N VAL A 516 9.19 40.85 24.89
CA VAL A 516 10.29 41.81 24.90
C VAL A 516 9.88 42.89 23.92
N ILE A 517 9.38 43.99 24.47
CA ILE A 517 9.14 45.23 23.75
C ILE A 517 10.51 45.73 23.27
N VAL A 518 10.82 45.54 21.99
CA VAL A 518 11.87 46.29 21.30
C VAL A 518 11.27 46.88 20.04
N GLU A 519 11.41 48.19 19.93
CA GLU A 519 10.87 49.05 18.90
C GLU A 519 11.32 48.64 17.48
N LYS A 520 10.41 48.84 16.53
CA LYS A 520 10.60 48.68 15.07
C LYS A 520 11.85 49.40 14.56
N PRO A 521 12.47 48.88 13.48
CA PRO A 521 12.38 49.60 12.22
C PRO A 521 11.99 48.75 10.99
N VAL A 522 11.36 49.46 10.06
CA VAL A 522 10.75 49.01 8.80
C VAL A 522 11.80 48.68 7.72
N ALA A 523 11.61 47.60 6.94
CA ALA A 523 12.05 47.52 5.53
C ALA A 523 11.34 46.38 4.74
N SER A 524 10.43 46.80 3.87
CA SER A 524 10.05 46.34 2.51
C SER A 524 10.35 44.91 1.98
N ALA A 525 9.27 44.28 1.47
CA ALA A 525 9.06 43.65 0.15
C ALA A 525 8.12 42.43 0.35
N SER A 526 7.03 42.18 -0.38
CA SER A 526 6.46 42.63 -1.65
C SER A 526 4.93 42.37 -1.63
N ALA A 527 4.14 43.18 -2.35
CA ALA A 527 2.66 43.14 -2.37
C ALA A 527 2.06 41.76 -2.74
N PRO A 528 0.81 41.50 -2.30
CA PRO A 528 -0.26 41.45 -3.30
C PRO A 528 -1.61 42.06 -2.86
N ALA A 529 -2.41 42.37 -3.89
CA ALA A 529 -3.87 42.57 -3.93
C ALA A 529 -4.51 43.65 -3.02
N VAL A 530 -5.15 44.61 -3.68
CA VAL A 530 -6.01 45.62 -3.07
C VAL A 530 -7.25 44.93 -2.46
N GLU A 531 -7.28 44.75 -1.14
CA GLU A 531 -8.49 44.34 -0.41
C GLU A 531 -9.42 45.55 -0.21
N MET A 532 -10.67 45.43 -0.68
CA MET A 532 -11.77 46.28 -0.23
C MET A 532 -12.00 46.08 1.27
N PRO A 533 -12.38 47.11 2.05
CA PRO A 533 -12.62 46.96 3.49
C PRO A 533 -13.79 45.99 3.72
N ALA A 534 -13.50 44.82 4.26
CA ALA A 534 -14.50 43.78 4.52
C ALA A 534 -15.57 44.26 5.52
N LYS A 535 -16.84 44.03 5.17
CA LYS A 535 -17.99 44.35 6.01
C LYS A 535 -18.10 43.35 7.17
N ARG A 536 -18.17 43.85 8.41
CA ARG A 536 -18.46 43.05 9.62
C ARG A 536 -19.96 43.04 9.89
N LEU A 537 -20.54 41.84 10.09
CA LEU A 537 -21.98 41.66 10.31
C LEU A 537 -22.31 41.47 11.80
N SER A 538 -21.52 40.66 12.51
CA SER A 538 -21.69 40.38 13.95
C SER A 538 -20.36 39.91 14.55
N THR A 539 -20.40 39.44 15.80
CA THR A 539 -19.26 38.77 16.45
C THR A 539 -18.94 37.42 15.83
N SER A 540 -19.96 36.69 15.39
CA SER A 540 -19.85 35.37 14.75
C SER A 540 -19.61 35.44 13.24
N CYS A 541 -19.99 36.55 12.58
CA CYS A 541 -19.83 36.81 11.15
C CYS A 541 -18.99 38.08 10.90
N GLN A 542 -17.66 37.93 10.86
CA GLN A 542 -16.73 39.06 11.01
C GLN A 542 -16.34 39.76 9.70
N ARG A 543 -16.20 39.02 8.61
CA ARG A 543 -15.72 39.57 7.34
C ARG A 543 -16.42 38.89 6.16
N VAL A 544 -17.26 39.63 5.45
CA VAL A 544 -17.83 39.21 4.15
C VAL A 544 -16.71 39.24 3.10
N ILE A 545 -16.37 38.07 2.53
CA ILE A 545 -15.30 37.95 1.52
C ILE A 545 -15.85 37.89 0.08
N ALA A 546 -17.09 37.44 -0.09
CA ALA A 546 -17.76 37.41 -1.37
C ALA A 546 -19.27 37.55 -1.15
N GLU A 547 -19.92 38.36 -1.99
CA GLU A 547 -21.38 38.44 -2.05
C GLU A 547 -21.82 38.59 -3.51
N ASN A 548 -22.85 37.86 -3.89
CA ASN A 548 -23.44 37.92 -5.22
C ASN A 548 -24.96 37.72 -5.11
N PHE A 549 -25.72 38.72 -5.53
CA PHE A 549 -27.17 38.72 -5.51
C PHE A 549 -27.68 38.83 -6.95
N SER A 550 -28.43 37.82 -7.41
CA SER A 550 -28.99 37.76 -8.76
C SER A 550 -30.45 37.31 -8.72
N GLY A 551 -31.37 38.24 -8.98
CA GLY A 551 -32.81 37.95 -8.92
C GLY A 551 -33.25 37.54 -7.50
N ASN A 552 -33.85 36.36 -7.38
CA ASN A 552 -34.24 35.76 -6.10
C ASN A 552 -33.19 34.80 -5.53
N ASN A 553 -32.01 34.68 -6.15
CA ASN A 553 -30.89 33.91 -5.62
C ASN A 553 -29.81 34.84 -5.05
N GLY A 554 -29.27 34.50 -3.88
CA GLY A 554 -28.18 35.23 -3.23
C GLY A 554 -27.14 34.26 -2.72
N SER A 555 -25.86 34.58 -2.89
CA SER A 555 -24.75 33.83 -2.30
C SER A 555 -23.87 34.78 -1.50
N VAL A 556 -23.54 34.42 -0.26
CA VAL A 556 -22.65 35.21 0.59
C VAL A 556 -21.68 34.28 1.30
N THR A 557 -20.40 34.63 1.25
CA THR A 557 -19.35 33.92 1.99
C THR A 557 -18.76 34.85 3.05
N VAL A 558 -18.73 34.37 4.29
CA VAL A 558 -18.21 35.10 5.45
C VAL A 558 -17.08 34.30 6.09
N GLN A 559 -15.98 34.98 6.44
CA GLN A 559 -14.88 34.43 7.20
C GLN A 559 -14.81 35.11 8.57
N SER A 560 -14.64 34.31 9.62
CA SER A 560 -14.49 34.76 11.00
C SER A 560 -13.25 34.12 11.63
N SER A 561 -12.42 34.94 12.26
CA SER A 561 -11.27 34.47 13.02
C SER A 561 -11.72 34.12 14.44
N LEU A 562 -11.39 32.91 14.87
CA LEU A 562 -11.51 32.51 16.27
C LEU A 562 -10.56 33.29 17.18
N ALA A 563 -9.62 34.09 16.65
CA ALA A 563 -8.77 35.00 17.43
C ALA A 563 -9.45 36.29 17.87
N ASP A 564 -10.69 36.52 17.45
CA ASP A 564 -11.47 37.62 17.97
C ASP A 564 -11.74 37.42 19.49
N PRO A 565 -11.46 38.44 20.33
CA PRO A 565 -11.52 38.31 21.79
C PRO A 565 -12.93 38.04 22.33
N LYS A 566 -13.97 38.23 21.52
CA LYS A 566 -15.36 37.95 21.87
C LYS A 566 -15.87 36.63 21.29
N LEU A 567 -15.31 36.18 20.15
CA LEU A 567 -15.66 34.89 19.55
C LEU A 567 -14.88 33.72 20.19
N TYR A 568 -13.60 33.90 20.53
CA TYR A 568 -12.78 32.85 21.16
C TYR A 568 -13.40 32.28 22.44
N PRO A 569 -13.93 33.11 23.37
CA PRO A 569 -14.58 32.60 24.59
C PRO A 569 -15.86 31.80 24.34
N VAL A 570 -16.52 31.97 23.20
CA VAL A 570 -17.70 31.16 22.83
C VAL A 570 -17.29 29.70 22.66
N VAL A 571 -16.19 29.44 21.95
CA VAL A 571 -15.73 28.07 21.70
C VAL A 571 -14.98 27.50 22.91
N CYS A 572 -14.11 28.29 23.53
CA CYS A 572 -13.35 27.82 24.70
C CYS A 572 -14.20 27.67 25.96
N GLY A 573 -15.37 28.32 26.01
CA GLY A 573 -16.34 28.15 27.09
C GLY A 573 -17.17 26.86 26.98
N HIS A 574 -17.01 26.08 25.92
CA HIS A 574 -17.73 24.83 25.64
C HIS A 574 -16.76 23.64 25.62
N MET A 575 -16.34 23.18 26.80
CA MET A 575 -15.32 22.13 26.94
C MET A 575 -15.95 20.74 27.05
N VAL A 576 -15.94 19.95 25.97
CA VAL A 576 -16.44 18.56 25.95
C VAL A 576 -15.26 17.62 26.14
N ASN A 577 -15.28 16.79 27.18
CA ASN A 577 -14.17 15.89 27.52
C ASN A 577 -12.79 16.59 27.54
N ASN A 578 -12.73 17.82 28.07
CA ASN A 578 -11.55 18.70 28.10
C ASN A 578 -11.03 19.21 26.74
N ALA A 579 -11.79 19.06 25.65
CA ALA A 579 -11.53 19.71 24.36
C ALA A 579 -12.51 20.88 24.12
N ALA A 580 -12.00 22.02 23.64
CA ALA A 580 -12.82 23.20 23.31
C ALA A 580 -13.56 22.98 22.00
N LEU A 581 -14.77 22.43 22.08
CA LEU A 581 -15.54 22.05 20.92
C LEU A 581 -16.42 23.22 20.48
N CYS A 582 -16.38 23.60 19.20
CA CYS A 582 -17.25 24.62 18.64
C CYS A 582 -18.72 24.18 18.82
N PRO A 583 -19.51 24.90 19.64
CA PRO A 583 -20.87 24.50 19.91
C PRO A 583 -21.73 24.75 18.68
N SER A 584 -22.69 23.87 18.44
CA SER A 584 -23.62 23.99 17.32
C SER A 584 -24.48 25.26 17.39
N SER A 585 -24.67 25.81 18.59
CA SER A 585 -25.30 27.12 18.79
C SER A 585 -24.56 28.29 18.12
N LEU A 586 -23.23 28.18 17.93
CA LEU A 586 -22.48 29.19 17.17
C LEU A 586 -22.83 29.11 15.68
N TYR A 587 -22.90 27.90 15.10
CA TYR A 587 -23.35 27.72 13.71
C TYR A 587 -24.78 28.23 13.51
N ALA A 588 -25.66 28.04 14.49
CA ALA A 588 -27.03 28.56 14.45
C ALA A 588 -27.06 30.10 14.43
N ASP A 589 -26.31 30.78 15.29
CA ASP A 589 -26.24 32.24 15.28
C ASP A 589 -25.64 32.80 13.98
N MET A 590 -24.60 32.15 13.45
CA MET A 590 -24.03 32.48 12.15
C MET A 590 -25.07 32.34 11.03
N ALA A 591 -25.88 31.27 11.08
CA ALA A 591 -26.96 31.03 10.12
C ALA A 591 -28.05 32.10 10.19
N LEU A 592 -28.51 32.43 11.40
CA LEU A 592 -29.49 33.50 11.62
C LEU A 592 -28.96 34.86 11.13
N THR A 593 -27.71 35.18 11.47
CA THR A 593 -27.06 36.44 11.07
C THR A 593 -26.97 36.56 9.55
N ILE A 594 -26.52 35.52 8.84
CA ILE A 594 -26.33 35.60 7.39
C ILE A 594 -27.67 35.56 6.64
N SER A 595 -28.66 34.82 7.13
CA SER A 595 -29.99 34.78 6.51
C SER A 595 -30.72 36.11 6.67
N ASP A 596 -30.60 36.76 7.84
CA ASP A 596 -31.09 38.12 8.05
C ASP A 596 -30.37 39.14 7.16
N TYR A 597 -29.05 39.01 7.03
CA TYR A 597 -28.27 39.84 6.12
C TYR A 597 -28.74 39.71 4.67
N ILE A 598 -28.82 38.48 4.15
CA ILE A 598 -29.25 38.20 2.77
C ILE A 598 -30.66 38.73 2.54
N TRP A 599 -31.59 38.49 3.47
CA TRP A 599 -32.96 39.00 3.38
C TRP A 599 -32.99 40.54 3.28
N LYS A 600 -32.28 41.24 4.18
CA LYS A 600 -32.23 42.71 4.17
C LYS A 600 -31.56 43.28 2.92
N GLN A 601 -30.58 42.58 2.32
CA GLN A 601 -29.98 43.00 1.05
C GLN A 601 -30.91 42.80 -0.15
N MET A 602 -31.64 41.68 -0.20
CA MET A 602 -32.47 41.31 -1.37
C MET A 602 -33.92 41.82 -1.29
N ARG A 603 -34.41 42.14 -0.09
CA ARG A 603 -35.75 42.65 0.22
C ARG A 603 -35.71 43.82 1.21
N PRO A 604 -34.98 44.91 0.90
CA PRO A 604 -34.83 46.04 1.82
C PRO A 604 -36.19 46.66 2.16
N GLY A 605 -36.43 46.93 3.45
CA GLY A 605 -37.65 47.59 3.94
C GLY A 605 -38.88 46.67 4.08
N THR A 606 -38.73 45.37 3.84
CA THR A 606 -39.78 44.38 4.17
C THR A 606 -39.62 43.88 5.60
N GLU A 607 -40.72 43.43 6.21
CA GLU A 607 -40.68 42.80 7.52
C GLU A 607 -39.79 41.55 7.50
N THR A 608 -38.98 41.36 8.54
CA THR A 608 -38.08 40.21 8.63
C THR A 608 -38.89 38.94 8.89
N PRO A 609 -38.75 37.89 8.07
CA PRO A 609 -39.43 36.61 8.30
C PRO A 609 -38.89 35.94 9.57
N GLY A 610 -39.59 34.89 9.99
CA GLY A 610 -39.05 33.89 10.90
C GLY A 610 -37.94 33.09 10.21
N TYR A 611 -36.79 32.97 10.87
CA TYR A 611 -35.69 32.11 10.43
C TYR A 611 -35.74 30.78 11.18
N ASN A 612 -36.21 29.73 10.53
CA ASN A 612 -36.22 28.37 11.07
C ASN A 612 -34.93 27.65 10.67
N VAL A 613 -34.03 27.40 11.63
CA VAL A 613 -32.76 26.69 11.36
C VAL A 613 -33.02 25.18 11.42
N CYS A 614 -33.12 24.54 10.26
CA CYS A 614 -33.43 23.11 10.14
C CYS A 614 -32.20 22.27 9.77
N ASN A 615 -32.29 20.97 10.06
CA ASN A 615 -31.34 19.94 9.68
C ASN A 615 -29.89 20.33 10.01
N MET A 616 -29.64 20.81 11.22
CA MET A 616 -28.29 21.09 11.66
C MET A 616 -27.57 19.77 11.91
N GLU A 617 -26.50 19.53 11.15
CA GLU A 617 -25.65 18.35 11.31
C GLU A 617 -24.19 18.79 11.44
N VAL A 618 -23.49 18.23 12.43
CA VAL A 618 -22.08 18.53 12.73
C VAL A 618 -21.27 17.23 12.66
N PRO A 619 -21.02 16.69 11.45
CA PRO A 619 -20.30 15.42 11.29
C PRO A 619 -18.86 15.47 11.79
N LYS A 620 -18.21 16.64 11.70
CA LYS A 620 -16.81 16.85 12.10
C LYS A 620 -16.68 18.13 12.93
N PRO A 621 -16.83 18.07 14.26
CA PRO A 621 -16.84 19.27 15.09
C PRO A 621 -15.49 20.01 15.01
N LEU A 622 -15.56 21.34 14.92
CA LEU A 622 -14.37 22.19 14.96
C LEU A 622 -13.84 22.26 16.39
N ILE A 623 -12.60 21.84 16.62
CA ILE A 623 -11.93 21.94 17.93
C ILE A 623 -11.05 23.19 17.93
N ALA A 624 -11.29 24.11 18.87
CA ALA A 624 -10.40 25.24 19.09
C ALA A 624 -9.11 24.78 19.77
N GLN A 625 -7.99 25.26 19.25
CA GLN A 625 -6.68 25.04 19.83
C GLN A 625 -6.51 25.94 21.07
N ILE A 626 -6.03 25.32 22.16
CA ILE A 626 -5.68 26.01 23.40
C ILE A 626 -4.20 25.72 23.69
N PRO A 627 -3.34 26.75 23.79
CA PRO A 627 -3.62 28.16 23.53
C PRO A 627 -3.81 28.45 22.03
N GLN A 628 -4.40 29.60 21.75
CA GLN A 628 -4.69 30.05 20.40
C GLN A 628 -3.44 30.18 19.51
N PRO A 629 -3.45 29.67 18.26
CA PRO A 629 -2.34 29.83 17.31
C PRO A 629 -2.17 31.29 16.87
N ALA A 630 -0.94 31.68 16.53
CA ALA A 630 -0.58 33.08 16.22
C ALA A 630 -1.37 33.69 15.05
N GLU A 631 -1.73 32.89 14.04
CA GLU A 631 -2.53 33.31 12.89
C GLU A 631 -4.05 33.19 13.11
N GLY A 632 -4.46 32.61 14.25
CA GLY A 632 -5.83 32.24 14.55
C GLY A 632 -6.35 31.06 13.72
N GLN A 633 -7.35 30.36 14.22
CA GLN A 633 -8.15 29.45 13.40
C GLN A 633 -9.27 30.25 12.73
N HIS A 634 -9.53 30.02 11.45
CA HIS A 634 -10.58 30.72 10.70
C HIS A 634 -11.71 29.78 10.36
N ILE A 635 -12.94 30.21 10.65
CA ILE A 635 -14.17 29.57 10.20
C ILE A 635 -14.74 30.36 9.03
N GLN A 636 -15.12 29.68 7.96
CA GLN A 636 -15.76 30.24 6.79
C GLN A 636 -17.16 29.63 6.63
N LEU A 637 -18.14 30.49 6.47
CA LEU A 637 -19.53 30.15 6.17
C LEU A 637 -19.83 30.51 4.72
N GLU A 638 -20.35 29.56 3.97
CA GLU A 638 -20.92 29.78 2.65
C GLU A 638 -22.43 29.61 2.73
N ALA A 639 -23.18 30.67 2.38
CA ALA A 639 -24.63 30.70 2.38
C ALA A 639 -25.15 30.92 0.96
N ASN A 640 -26.03 30.02 0.51
CA ASN A 640 -26.69 30.07 -0.80
C ASN A 640 -28.20 30.13 -0.59
N ALA A 641 -28.79 31.29 -0.79
CA ALA A 641 -30.21 31.58 -0.65
C ALA A 641 -30.94 31.47 -1.99
N ASP A 642 -32.10 30.82 -1.94
CA ASP A 642 -33.13 30.83 -2.95
C ASP A 642 -34.43 31.34 -2.30
N LEU A 643 -34.76 32.60 -2.60
CA LEU A 643 -35.93 33.27 -2.03
C LEU A 643 -37.25 32.83 -2.70
N ASP A 644 -37.22 32.14 -3.85
CA ASP A 644 -38.43 31.58 -4.46
C ASP A 644 -38.90 30.36 -3.67
N SER A 645 -37.97 29.51 -3.22
CA SER A 645 -38.26 28.40 -2.33
C SER A 645 -38.27 28.76 -0.84
N GLY A 646 -37.80 29.97 -0.49
CA GLY A 646 -37.69 30.43 0.91
C GLY A 646 -36.63 29.68 1.70
N ILE A 647 -35.57 29.19 1.06
CA ILE A 647 -34.53 28.35 1.68
C ILE A 647 -33.16 28.98 1.51
N VAL A 648 -32.39 29.03 2.60
CA VAL A 648 -30.95 29.34 2.59
C VAL A 648 -30.18 28.08 2.97
N LYS A 649 -29.30 27.60 2.10
CA LYS A 649 -28.41 26.45 2.38
C LYS A 649 -27.07 26.96 2.90
N LEU A 650 -26.61 26.40 4.01
CA LEU A 650 -25.39 26.86 4.67
C LEU A 650 -24.40 25.71 4.86
N ASN A 651 -23.12 26.00 4.61
CA ASN A 651 -22.02 25.09 4.86
C ASN A 651 -20.89 25.82 5.61
N PHE A 652 -20.43 25.23 6.71
CA PHE A 652 -19.41 25.75 7.60
C PHE A 652 -18.13 24.94 7.46
N ARG A 653 -17.01 25.62 7.18
CA ARG A 653 -15.69 24.99 6.98
C ARG A 653 -14.59 25.77 7.69
N SER A 654 -13.49 25.12 8.02
CA SER A 654 -12.26 25.80 8.40
C SER A 654 -11.44 26.16 7.16
N VAL A 655 -10.74 27.29 7.21
CA VAL A 655 -9.87 27.77 6.15
C VAL A 655 -8.55 28.26 6.72
N MET A 656 -7.51 28.25 5.90
CA MET A 656 -6.28 29.02 6.15
C MET A 656 -6.59 30.53 6.07
N PRO A 657 -5.73 31.41 6.62
CA PRO A 657 -5.94 32.86 6.56
C PRO A 657 -6.14 33.40 5.12
N ASP A 658 -5.53 32.74 4.12
CA ASP A 658 -5.64 33.07 2.69
C ASP A 658 -6.94 32.58 2.01
N GLY A 659 -7.81 31.89 2.75
CA GLY A 659 -9.06 31.35 2.24
C GLY A 659 -8.97 29.92 1.69
N GLN A 660 -7.80 29.27 1.73
CA GLN A 660 -7.67 27.88 1.32
C GLN A 660 -8.46 26.96 2.26
N LYS A 661 -9.36 26.15 1.69
CA LYS A 661 -10.21 25.21 2.45
C LYS A 661 -9.37 24.15 3.18
N LEU A 662 -9.66 23.96 4.47
CA LEU A 662 -9.09 22.90 5.30
C LEU A 662 -10.08 21.75 5.49
N GLN A 663 -11.22 21.99 6.14
CA GLN A 663 -12.16 20.92 6.51
C GLN A 663 -13.60 21.44 6.60
N ASP A 664 -14.58 20.73 6.02
CA ASP A 664 -16.00 20.99 6.29
C ASP A 664 -16.39 20.44 7.67
N HIS A 665 -17.17 21.20 8.43
CA HIS A 665 -17.52 20.90 9.81
C HIS A 665 -19.02 20.67 10.03
N ALA A 666 -19.85 21.55 9.48
CA ALA A 666 -21.29 21.54 9.70
C ALA A 666 -22.04 22.00 8.46
N HIS A 667 -23.30 21.62 8.36
CA HIS A 667 -24.22 22.15 7.35
C HIS A 667 -25.64 22.21 7.92
N CYS A 668 -26.43 23.15 7.41
CA CYS A 668 -27.84 23.29 7.76
C CYS A 668 -28.61 24.03 6.66
N ILE A 669 -29.93 24.11 6.84
CA ILE A 669 -30.79 24.97 6.03
C ILE A 669 -31.52 25.97 6.93
N VAL A 670 -31.77 27.18 6.44
CA VAL A 670 -32.69 28.12 7.07
C VAL A 670 -33.91 28.26 6.18
N ARG A 671 -35.09 27.95 6.73
CA ARG A 671 -36.38 28.21 6.07
C ARG A 671 -36.91 29.57 6.51
N LEU A 672 -37.36 30.36 5.55
CA LEU A 672 -38.01 31.64 5.76
C LEU A 672 -39.51 31.41 5.92
N GLU A 673 -40.02 31.62 7.13
CA GLU A 673 -41.40 31.29 7.51
C GLU A 673 -42.07 32.49 8.22
N ASP A 674 -43.37 32.39 8.49
CA ASP A 674 -44.12 33.42 9.21
C ASP A 674 -44.10 33.15 10.72
N LYS A 675 -43.65 34.16 11.50
CA LYS A 675 -43.60 34.07 12.97
C LYS A 675 -45.00 33.98 13.59
N ALA A 676 -45.99 34.65 13.00
CA ALA A 676 -47.36 34.61 13.50
C ALA A 676 -47.96 33.19 13.36
N ALA A 677 -47.60 32.48 12.29
CA ALA A 677 -48.00 31.09 12.09
C ALA A 677 -47.39 30.16 13.17
N TRP A 678 -46.15 30.39 13.59
CA TRP A 678 -45.55 29.65 14.70
C TRP A 678 -46.26 29.92 16.03
N GLU A 679 -46.53 31.19 16.35
CA GLU A 679 -47.21 31.52 17.61
C GLU A 679 -48.65 30.95 17.67
N ASP A 680 -49.37 30.98 16.54
CA ASP A 680 -50.68 30.31 16.42
C ASP A 680 -50.56 28.78 16.61
N GLU A 681 -49.57 28.16 15.97
CA GLU A 681 -49.30 26.72 16.14
C GLU A 681 -49.02 26.35 17.59
N TRP A 682 -48.11 27.08 18.24
CA TRP A 682 -47.67 26.79 19.60
C TRP A 682 -48.79 27.02 20.62
N SER A 683 -49.68 27.99 20.36
CA SER A 683 -50.84 28.25 21.23
C SER A 683 -51.75 27.02 21.39
N ARG A 684 -51.84 26.15 20.37
CA ARG A 684 -52.70 24.96 20.37
C ARG A 684 -52.29 23.89 21.38
N TYR A 685 -51.02 23.82 21.74
CA TYR A 685 -50.49 22.81 22.67
C TYR A 685 -49.77 23.42 23.88
N ASN A 686 -49.76 24.75 24.00
CA ASN A 686 -49.21 25.47 25.14
C ASN A 686 -49.77 24.98 26.49
N TYR A 687 -51.09 24.74 26.58
CA TYR A 687 -51.72 24.21 27.80
C TYR A 687 -51.21 22.80 28.16
N MET A 688 -50.84 21.98 27.18
CA MET A 688 -50.32 20.62 27.42
C MET A 688 -48.92 20.69 28.02
N VAL A 689 -48.06 21.57 27.49
CA VAL A 689 -46.70 21.79 28.01
C VAL A 689 -46.76 22.31 29.44
N GLN A 690 -47.64 23.28 29.72
CA GLN A 690 -47.87 23.80 31.07
C GLN A 690 -48.35 22.71 32.04
N ALA A 691 -49.33 21.90 31.63
CA ALA A 691 -49.83 20.81 32.46
C ALA A 691 -48.74 19.77 32.80
N GLN A 692 -47.84 19.46 31.86
CA GLN A 692 -46.71 18.57 32.13
C GLN A 692 -45.69 19.19 33.09
N MET A 693 -45.40 20.49 32.95
CA MET A 693 -44.52 21.20 33.87
C MET A 693 -45.09 21.27 35.29
N GLU A 694 -46.40 21.53 35.44
CA GLU A 694 -47.09 21.53 36.73
C GLU A 694 -47.09 20.14 37.36
N LEU A 695 -47.35 19.09 36.56
CA LEU A 695 -47.28 17.71 37.02
C LEU A 695 -45.87 17.35 37.49
N LEU A 696 -44.84 17.77 36.75
CA LEU A 696 -43.44 17.57 37.11
C LEU A 696 -43.09 18.31 38.41
N GLN A 697 -43.61 19.53 38.60
CA GLN A 697 -43.48 20.27 39.85
C GLN A 697 -44.17 19.54 41.01
N HIS A 698 -45.38 19.01 40.80
CA HIS A 698 -46.11 18.26 41.82
C HIS A 698 -45.39 16.96 42.20
N LYS A 699 -44.73 16.28 41.25
CA LYS A 699 -43.90 15.09 41.53
C LYS A 699 -42.79 15.38 42.54
N THR A 700 -42.31 16.63 42.66
CA THR A 700 -41.30 16.99 43.67
C THR A 700 -41.81 16.88 45.11
N LEU A 701 -43.12 17.04 45.34
CA LEU A 701 -43.72 16.93 46.67
C LEU A 701 -43.79 15.46 47.16
N ASN A 702 -43.92 14.53 46.22
CA ASN A 702 -44.09 13.10 46.50
C ASN A 702 -42.82 12.27 46.24
N GLY A 703 -41.67 12.93 46.02
CA GLY A 703 -40.38 12.28 45.77
C GLY A 703 -40.21 11.67 44.37
N GLY A 704 -41.15 11.88 43.45
CA GLY A 704 -41.10 11.38 42.06
C GLY A 704 -40.32 12.27 41.09
N ALA A 705 -39.85 13.43 41.55
CA ALA A 705 -38.96 14.32 40.81
C ALA A 705 -37.99 15.02 41.79
N HIS A 706 -36.80 15.35 41.29
CA HIS A 706 -35.75 16.03 42.05
C HIS A 706 -35.60 17.47 41.60
N LYS A 707 -35.30 18.36 42.55
CA LYS A 707 -35.03 19.77 42.29
C LYS A 707 -33.55 20.06 42.51
N VAL A 708 -32.90 20.64 41.50
CA VAL A 708 -31.46 20.88 41.45
C VAL A 708 -31.21 22.34 41.09
N GLN A 709 -30.37 23.03 41.87
CA GLN A 709 -29.99 24.42 41.62
C GLN A 709 -28.81 24.50 40.64
N ARG A 710 -28.64 25.65 39.94
CA ARG A 710 -27.59 25.91 38.93
C ARG A 710 -26.24 25.25 39.23
N GLY A 711 -25.69 25.54 40.42
CA GLY A 711 -24.36 25.06 40.81
C GLY A 711 -24.25 23.54 40.82
N MET A 712 -25.29 22.84 41.26
CA MET A 712 -25.31 21.37 41.27
C MET A 712 -25.60 20.80 39.88
N ALA A 713 -26.51 21.42 39.11
CA ALA A 713 -26.84 20.97 37.76
C ALA A 713 -25.59 20.96 36.86
N TYR A 714 -24.84 22.07 36.80
CA TYR A 714 -23.61 22.13 36.01
C TYR A 714 -22.44 21.34 36.62
N LYS A 715 -22.45 21.06 37.93
CA LYS A 715 -21.48 20.14 38.55
C LYS A 715 -21.71 18.70 38.09
N LEU A 716 -22.96 18.25 38.00
CA LEU A 716 -23.31 16.94 37.45
C LEU A 716 -22.99 16.87 35.95
N PHE A 717 -23.24 17.96 35.21
CA PHE A 717 -22.97 18.00 33.77
C PHE A 717 -21.47 17.97 33.41
N LYS A 718 -20.61 18.42 34.34
CA LYS A 718 -19.15 18.43 34.20
C LYS A 718 -18.54 17.06 33.92
N ALA A 719 -19.26 15.97 34.22
CA ALA A 719 -18.83 14.62 33.86
C ALA A 719 -18.61 14.45 32.35
N LEU A 720 -19.33 15.20 31.52
CA LEU A 720 -19.21 15.19 30.06
C LEU A 720 -18.79 16.55 29.48
N VAL A 721 -19.47 17.63 29.90
CA VAL A 721 -19.24 18.98 29.35
C VAL A 721 -19.02 19.99 30.48
N ASN A 722 -17.89 20.69 30.44
CA ASN A 722 -17.56 21.77 31.35
C ASN A 722 -17.87 23.12 30.68
N TYR A 723 -19.04 23.66 31.00
CA TYR A 723 -19.51 24.95 30.54
C TYR A 723 -18.93 26.12 31.34
N ASP A 724 -18.48 27.17 30.65
CA ASP A 724 -18.14 28.47 31.24
C ASP A 724 -19.36 29.16 31.86
N GLU A 725 -19.15 30.13 32.75
CA GLU A 725 -20.20 30.86 33.46
C GLU A 725 -21.30 31.38 32.52
N LYS A 726 -20.93 31.92 31.34
CA LYS A 726 -21.86 32.50 30.37
C LYS A 726 -22.87 31.51 29.78
N TYR A 727 -22.51 30.23 29.73
CA TYR A 727 -23.39 29.15 29.26
C TYR A 727 -24.37 28.65 30.33
N ARG A 728 -24.18 29.04 31.60
CA ARG A 728 -24.90 28.43 32.74
C ARG A 728 -26.31 29.00 32.97
N ALA A 729 -27.16 28.88 31.96
CA ALA A 729 -28.50 29.46 31.94
C ALA A 729 -29.49 28.79 32.91
N MET A 730 -29.35 27.48 33.20
CA MET A 730 -30.28 26.76 34.07
C MET A 730 -30.15 27.24 35.53
N ALA A 731 -31.07 28.08 35.99
CA ALA A 731 -31.08 28.61 37.36
C ALA A 731 -31.58 27.55 38.35
N GLU A 732 -32.67 26.88 37.99
CA GLU A 732 -33.33 25.84 38.76
C GLU A 732 -33.85 24.78 37.80
N VAL A 733 -33.52 23.52 38.05
CA VAL A 733 -33.92 22.37 37.24
C VAL A 733 -34.78 21.44 38.09
N VAL A 734 -35.91 21.00 37.55
CA VAL A 734 -36.74 19.93 38.10
C VAL A 734 -36.68 18.77 37.11
N LEU A 735 -36.30 17.58 37.59
CA LEU A 735 -36.14 16.41 36.74
C LEU A 735 -36.78 15.15 37.33
N ALA A 736 -37.34 14.32 36.45
CA ALA A 736 -37.79 12.98 36.74
C ALA A 736 -36.98 11.98 35.89
N SER A 737 -35.85 11.50 36.42
CA SER A 737 -34.86 10.68 35.72
C SER A 737 -35.47 9.46 35.02
N GLY A 738 -36.40 8.75 35.69
CA GLY A 738 -37.03 7.53 35.15
C GLY A 738 -37.91 7.73 33.92
N GLN A 739 -38.35 8.97 33.62
CA GLN A 739 -39.17 9.29 32.45
C GLN A 739 -38.44 10.18 31.44
N THR A 740 -37.16 10.46 31.70
CA THR A 740 -36.31 11.37 30.92
C THR A 740 -37.01 12.72 30.64
N GLU A 741 -37.68 13.23 31.67
CA GLU A 741 -38.54 14.42 31.65
C GLU A 741 -37.98 15.49 32.60
N ALA A 742 -37.84 16.72 32.12
CA ALA A 742 -37.27 17.81 32.90
C ALA A 742 -37.81 19.19 32.51
N SER A 743 -37.81 20.11 33.46
CA SER A 743 -38.10 21.53 33.26
C SER A 743 -37.09 22.39 34.00
N ALA A 744 -36.70 23.54 33.44
CA ALA A 744 -35.83 24.48 34.12
C ALA A 744 -36.29 25.92 34.00
N MET A 745 -36.05 26.70 35.05
CA MET A 745 -36.08 28.15 34.98
C MET A 745 -34.74 28.65 34.43
N LEU A 746 -34.81 29.53 33.45
CA LEU A 746 -33.64 30.06 32.75
C LEU A 746 -33.37 31.50 33.20
N ASP A 747 -32.09 31.78 33.41
CA ASP A 747 -31.54 33.10 33.66
C ASP A 747 -30.17 33.18 32.98
N PHE A 748 -30.04 34.03 31.96
CA PHE A 748 -28.85 34.12 31.13
C PHE A 748 -27.79 35.05 31.76
N PRO A 749 -26.63 34.53 32.19
CA PRO A 749 -25.61 35.31 32.88
C PRO A 749 -24.70 36.14 31.94
N THR A 750 -25.18 36.46 30.73
CA THR A 750 -24.44 37.25 29.73
C THR A 750 -24.61 38.75 29.95
N LYS A 751 -23.67 39.52 29.43
CA LYS A 751 -23.64 40.98 29.47
C LYS A 751 -23.51 41.55 28.04
N PRO A 752 -23.93 42.80 27.78
CA PRO A 752 -23.78 43.44 26.47
C PRO A 752 -22.33 43.49 25.94
N GLU A 753 -21.34 43.41 26.83
CA GLU A 753 -19.91 43.39 26.48
C GLU A 753 -19.45 42.08 25.84
N ASP A 754 -20.18 40.97 26.04
CA ASP A 754 -19.81 39.61 25.60
C ASP A 754 -19.84 39.39 24.08
N GLY A 755 -20.49 40.28 23.33
CA GLY A 755 -20.55 40.24 21.87
C GLY A 755 -21.89 40.69 21.32
N ASP A 756 -21.85 41.20 20.10
CA ASP A 756 -23.04 41.46 19.28
C ASP A 756 -23.33 40.23 18.42
N PHE A 757 -24.48 39.59 18.65
CA PHE A 757 -24.93 38.35 18.02
C PHE A 757 -26.39 38.52 17.61
N TYR A 758 -26.84 37.82 16.57
CA TYR A 758 -28.28 37.83 16.23
C TYR A 758 -29.09 37.16 17.34
N CYS A 759 -28.62 36.00 17.81
CA CYS A 759 -29.08 35.35 19.02
C CYS A 759 -27.84 34.74 19.70
N PRO A 760 -27.42 35.26 20.88
CA PRO A 760 -26.17 34.83 21.49
C PRO A 760 -26.07 33.30 21.61
N PRO A 761 -24.96 32.67 21.14
CA PRO A 761 -24.78 31.22 21.23
C PRO A 761 -24.96 30.66 22.65
N TYR A 762 -24.59 31.47 23.66
CA TYR A 762 -24.81 31.18 25.07
C TYR A 762 -26.29 30.99 25.43
N HIS A 763 -27.20 31.75 24.81
CA HIS A 763 -28.64 31.68 25.08
C HIS A 763 -29.28 30.50 24.36
N ILE A 764 -28.90 30.26 23.10
CA ILE A 764 -29.40 29.13 22.30
C ILE A 764 -29.05 27.82 23.02
N ASP A 765 -27.77 27.62 23.33
CA ASP A 765 -27.30 26.39 23.97
C ASP A 765 -27.81 26.29 25.42
N GLY A 766 -27.73 27.40 26.15
CA GLY A 766 -28.26 27.55 27.51
C GLY A 766 -29.71 27.10 27.66
N SER A 767 -30.55 27.44 26.68
CA SER A 767 -31.96 27.09 26.67
C SER A 767 -32.21 25.61 26.33
N CYS A 768 -31.26 24.96 25.66
CA CYS A 768 -31.36 23.56 25.24
C CYS A 768 -30.62 22.58 26.15
N HIS A 769 -29.74 23.05 27.05
CA HIS A 769 -28.94 22.21 27.95
C HIS A 769 -29.75 21.17 28.72
N ILE A 770 -31.01 21.49 29.05
CA ILE A 770 -31.88 20.58 29.78
C ILE A 770 -32.09 19.23 29.07
N SER A 771 -32.07 19.23 27.73
CA SER A 771 -32.20 18.01 26.90
C SER A 771 -31.00 17.08 27.04
N GLY A 772 -29.78 17.62 27.03
CA GLY A 772 -28.55 16.86 27.25
C GLY A 772 -28.35 16.49 28.71
N PHE A 773 -28.80 17.37 29.62
CA PHE A 773 -28.72 17.16 31.07
C PHE A 773 -29.57 15.97 31.50
N ILE A 774 -30.83 15.88 31.05
CA ILE A 774 -31.73 14.80 31.48
C ILE A 774 -31.31 13.41 30.99
N VAL A 775 -30.52 13.31 29.91
CA VAL A 775 -30.02 12.00 29.42
C VAL A 775 -28.64 11.63 29.99
N ASN A 776 -27.82 12.62 30.35
CA ASN A 776 -26.46 12.36 30.89
C ASN A 776 -26.40 12.39 32.42
N ALA A 777 -27.30 13.09 33.08
CA ALA A 777 -27.41 13.18 34.54
C ALA A 777 -28.67 12.43 35.03
N SER A 778 -28.89 11.23 34.50
CA SER A 778 -29.98 10.33 34.88
C SER A 778 -29.43 9.01 35.40
N ASP A 779 -30.14 8.41 36.36
CA ASP A 779 -29.82 7.10 36.94
C ASP A 779 -29.98 5.95 35.92
N LEU A 780 -30.53 6.23 34.73
CA LEU A 780 -30.69 5.27 33.64
C LEU A 780 -29.41 5.06 32.80
N LEU A 781 -28.42 5.94 32.93
CA LEU A 781 -27.17 5.88 32.18
C LEU A 781 -26.00 5.50 33.09
N ASP A 782 -25.28 4.44 32.72
CA ASP A 782 -23.94 4.19 33.26
C ASP A 782 -22.96 5.22 32.67
N SER A 783 -22.80 6.32 33.40
CA SER A 783 -21.94 7.44 32.99
C SER A 783 -20.43 7.13 33.03
N GLU A 784 -20.00 6.00 33.60
CA GLU A 784 -18.60 5.55 33.55
C GLU A 784 -18.28 4.90 32.21
N GLN A 785 -19.25 4.16 31.64
CA GLN A 785 -19.06 3.42 30.40
C GLN A 785 -19.60 4.14 29.17
N ASN A 786 -20.66 4.94 29.31
CA ASN A 786 -21.38 5.54 28.18
C ASN A 786 -21.74 7.01 28.43
N VAL A 787 -21.84 7.78 27.35
CA VAL A 787 -22.31 9.18 27.39
C VAL A 787 -23.19 9.49 26.18
N TYR A 788 -24.07 10.47 26.31
CA TYR A 788 -24.90 10.98 25.23
C TYR A 788 -24.32 12.28 24.67
N VAL A 789 -23.94 12.30 23.41
CA VAL A 789 -23.39 13.48 22.72
C VAL A 789 -24.38 13.99 21.68
N SER A 790 -24.55 15.32 21.61
CA SER A 790 -25.44 15.96 20.65
C SER A 790 -24.99 15.66 19.21
N HIS A 791 -25.94 15.24 18.38
CA HIS A 791 -25.73 14.90 16.96
C HIS A 791 -26.60 15.77 16.04
N GLY A 792 -26.96 16.97 16.48
CA GLY A 792 -27.76 17.92 15.71
C GLY A 792 -29.25 17.98 16.11
N TRP A 793 -30.03 18.76 15.36
CA TRP A 793 -31.47 18.96 15.60
C TRP A 793 -32.27 19.07 14.29
N GLY A 794 -33.59 18.88 14.41
CA GLY A 794 -34.52 18.93 13.28
C GLY A 794 -34.87 20.35 12.86
N ALA A 795 -35.37 21.17 13.79
CA ALA A 795 -35.77 22.56 13.55
C ALA A 795 -35.56 23.43 14.79
N MET A 796 -35.28 24.72 14.60
CA MET A 796 -35.07 25.68 15.68
C MET A 796 -35.73 27.00 15.29
N LYS A 797 -36.78 27.36 16.03
CA LYS A 797 -37.67 28.49 15.75
C LYS A 797 -37.73 29.42 16.95
N PHE A 798 -37.49 30.71 16.73
CA PHE A 798 -37.61 31.76 17.74
C PHE A 798 -38.59 32.82 17.25
N SER A 799 -39.76 32.98 17.89
CA SER A 799 -40.68 34.06 17.49
C SER A 799 -40.11 35.44 17.84
N ARG A 800 -39.27 35.50 18.89
CA ARG A 800 -38.50 36.69 19.28
C ARG A 800 -37.09 36.32 19.78
N PRO A 801 -36.09 37.21 19.67
CA PRO A 801 -34.74 36.94 20.16
C PRO A 801 -34.68 36.67 21.66
N LEU A 802 -33.90 35.68 22.08
CA LEU A 802 -33.66 35.40 23.50
C LEU A 802 -32.61 36.37 24.04
N THR A 803 -32.98 37.19 25.04
CA THR A 803 -32.12 38.24 25.61
C THR A 803 -31.95 38.07 27.11
N ALA A 804 -30.87 38.63 27.66
CA ALA A 804 -30.60 38.60 29.10
C ALA A 804 -31.67 39.38 29.87
N GLY A 805 -32.05 38.90 31.05
CA GLY A 805 -33.09 39.50 31.90
C GLY A 805 -34.52 39.01 31.65
N MET A 806 -34.75 38.20 30.62
CA MET A 806 -36.04 37.52 30.41
C MET A 806 -36.27 36.44 31.48
N LYS A 807 -37.51 36.29 31.95
CA LYS A 807 -37.91 35.21 32.87
C LYS A 807 -38.48 34.05 32.07
N LEU A 808 -37.61 33.13 31.67
CA LEU A 808 -37.99 32.00 30.82
C LEU A 808 -38.07 30.70 31.62
N ARG A 809 -38.92 29.78 31.16
CA ARG A 809 -38.94 28.39 31.60
C ARG A 809 -38.89 27.49 30.39
N ASN A 810 -38.11 26.42 30.44
CA ASN A 810 -38.13 25.40 29.40
C ASN A 810 -38.69 24.07 29.92
N TYR A 811 -39.11 23.23 28.99
CA TYR A 811 -39.56 21.88 29.25
C TYR A 811 -39.09 20.95 28.13
N VAL A 812 -38.67 19.75 28.51
CA VAL A 812 -38.24 18.70 27.60
C VAL A 812 -38.70 17.35 28.12
N ARG A 813 -39.03 16.47 27.18
CA ARG A 813 -39.12 15.04 27.42
C ARG A 813 -38.36 14.30 26.34
N MET A 814 -37.24 13.69 26.71
CA MET A 814 -36.41 12.93 25.79
C MET A 814 -36.97 11.52 25.64
N GLN A 815 -37.01 11.01 24.42
CA GLN A 815 -37.54 9.68 24.09
C GLN A 815 -36.45 8.81 23.45
N PRO A 816 -36.31 7.54 23.86
CA PRO A 816 -35.42 6.62 23.18
C PRO A 816 -35.90 6.39 21.73
N GLN A 817 -34.95 6.22 20.83
CA GLN A 817 -35.12 5.90 19.42
C GLN A 817 -34.23 4.68 19.10
N PRO A 818 -34.46 3.99 17.97
CA PRO A 818 -33.55 2.94 17.49
C PRO A 818 -32.09 3.44 17.41
N ASN A 819 -31.13 2.50 17.46
CA ASN A 819 -29.69 2.75 17.37
C ASN A 819 -29.09 3.58 18.54
N ASN A 820 -29.64 3.43 19.75
CA ASN A 820 -29.18 4.12 20.96
C ASN A 820 -29.19 5.66 20.85
N VAL A 821 -30.15 6.20 20.09
CA VAL A 821 -30.39 7.64 19.99
C VAL A 821 -31.48 8.05 20.98
N SER A 822 -31.33 9.20 21.62
CA SER A 822 -32.40 9.86 22.37
C SER A 822 -32.80 11.16 21.67
N LYS A 823 -34.10 11.36 21.43
CA LYS A 823 -34.62 12.51 20.69
C LYS A 823 -35.74 13.18 21.48
N GLY A 824 -35.77 14.51 21.50
CA GLY A 824 -36.85 15.25 22.14
C GLY A 824 -36.95 16.70 21.64
N ASP A 825 -38.06 17.33 22.02
CA ASP A 825 -38.36 18.72 21.70
C ASP A 825 -38.24 19.58 22.97
N VAL A 826 -37.57 20.72 22.84
CA VAL A 826 -37.44 21.70 23.94
C VAL A 826 -38.36 22.87 23.66
N TYR A 827 -39.33 23.06 24.54
CA TYR A 827 -40.26 24.18 24.52
C TYR A 827 -39.78 25.25 25.48
N ILE A 828 -39.67 26.50 25.04
CA ILE A 828 -39.19 27.62 25.84
C ILE A 828 -40.34 28.62 25.97
N MET A 829 -40.71 28.95 27.21
CA MET A 829 -41.86 29.78 27.54
C MET A 829 -41.46 31.04 28.30
N GLU A 830 -42.17 32.12 28.02
CA GLU A 830 -42.14 33.37 28.77
C GLU A 830 -43.52 33.58 29.41
N GLY A 831 -43.59 33.49 30.74
CA GLY A 831 -44.88 33.37 31.43
C GLY A 831 -45.63 32.12 30.94
N ASP A 832 -46.83 32.33 30.42
CA ASP A 832 -47.72 31.26 29.95
C ASP A 832 -47.73 31.16 28.41
N GLN A 833 -46.70 31.61 27.69
CA GLN A 833 -46.63 31.52 26.23
C GLN A 833 -45.32 30.90 25.77
N ILE A 834 -45.37 29.97 24.82
CA ILE A 834 -44.20 29.45 24.13
C ILE A 834 -43.65 30.54 23.19
N VAL A 835 -42.35 30.82 23.30
CA VAL A 835 -41.65 31.87 22.53
C VAL A 835 -40.57 31.30 21.61
N ALA A 836 -40.17 30.04 21.86
CA ALA A 836 -39.25 29.32 21.01
C ALA A 836 -39.43 27.80 21.17
N VAL A 837 -39.19 27.07 20.09
CA VAL A 837 -39.21 25.60 20.07
C VAL A 837 -37.99 25.09 19.32
N CYS A 838 -37.26 24.17 19.95
CA CYS A 838 -36.17 23.42 19.33
C CYS A 838 -36.62 21.97 19.17
N GLU A 839 -36.96 21.59 17.94
CA GLU A 839 -37.56 20.31 17.59
C GLU A 839 -36.49 19.27 17.21
N GLY A 840 -36.67 18.06 17.71
CA GLY A 840 -35.90 16.89 17.35
C GLY A 840 -34.42 17.02 17.67
N ILE A 841 -34.08 17.56 18.84
CA ILE A 841 -32.71 17.55 19.35
C ILE A 841 -32.32 16.09 19.59
N LYS A 842 -31.23 15.64 18.96
CA LYS A 842 -30.76 14.25 18.99
C LYS A 842 -29.49 14.11 19.81
N PHE A 843 -29.46 13.12 20.68
CA PHE A 843 -28.26 12.70 21.38
C PHE A 843 -27.97 11.23 21.06
N GLN A 844 -26.75 10.95 20.58
CA GLN A 844 -26.28 9.59 20.33
C GLN A 844 -25.56 9.07 21.57
N GLN A 845 -25.95 7.89 22.05
CA GLN A 845 -25.17 7.19 23.08
C GLN A 845 -23.90 6.65 22.44
N ILE A 846 -22.75 6.99 23.03
CA ILE A 846 -21.44 6.49 22.62
C ILE A 846 -20.69 5.95 23.84
N PRO A 847 -19.94 4.84 23.70
CA PRO A 847 -19.06 4.37 24.76
C PRO A 847 -17.97 5.39 25.07
N ARG A 848 -17.64 5.62 26.34
CA ARG A 848 -16.57 6.54 26.75
C ARG A 848 -15.22 6.19 26.16
N ARG A 849 -14.91 4.89 25.99
CA ARG A 849 -13.70 4.45 25.30
C ARG A 849 -13.59 5.02 23.88
N VAL A 850 -14.71 5.07 23.16
CA VAL A 850 -14.79 5.61 21.80
C VAL A 850 -14.67 7.13 21.83
N LEU A 851 -15.39 7.81 22.73
CA LEU A 851 -15.26 9.25 22.94
C LEU A 851 -13.81 9.64 23.26
N ASN A 852 -13.12 8.90 24.13
CA ASN A 852 -11.73 9.17 24.53
C ASN A 852 -10.73 8.93 23.38
N THR A 853 -11.08 8.11 22.38
CA THR A 853 -10.27 7.97 21.16
C THR A 853 -10.41 9.19 20.26
N PHE A 854 -11.64 9.71 20.08
CA PHE A 854 -11.92 10.84 19.18
C PHE A 854 -11.67 12.22 19.80
N LEU A 855 -11.89 12.35 21.10
CA LEU A 855 -11.67 13.54 21.92
C LEU A 855 -10.91 13.13 23.19
N PRO A 856 -9.62 12.79 23.09
CA PRO A 856 -8.83 12.37 24.25
C PRO A 856 -8.81 13.48 25.30
N PRO A 857 -9.04 13.15 26.60
CA PRO A 857 -8.95 14.15 27.65
C PRO A 857 -7.54 14.75 27.65
N ASN A 858 -7.46 16.07 27.53
CA ASN A 858 -6.19 16.79 27.52
C ASN A 858 -5.31 16.37 28.71
N LYS A 859 -4.15 15.76 28.43
CA LYS A 859 -3.13 15.41 29.43
C LYS A 859 -2.45 16.69 29.91
N GLY A 860 -3.09 17.39 30.85
CA GLY A 860 -2.57 18.66 31.38
C GLY A 860 -3.19 19.19 32.67
N SER A 861 -4.03 18.43 33.38
CA SER A 861 -4.61 18.90 34.65
C SER A 861 -4.97 17.77 35.61
N GLY A 862 -3.96 17.20 36.27
CA GLY A 862 -4.17 16.48 37.53
C GLY A 862 -4.58 17.45 38.64
N PRO A 863 -5.35 17.00 39.66
CA PRO A 863 -5.78 17.86 40.76
C PRO A 863 -4.58 18.28 41.60
N ALA A 864 -4.32 19.58 41.67
CA ALA A 864 -3.32 20.14 42.57
C ALA A 864 -3.74 19.87 44.03
N SER A 865 -2.87 19.18 44.76
CA SER A 865 -2.90 19.01 46.20
C SER A 865 -3.16 20.34 46.91
N ALA A 866 -4.06 20.33 47.88
CA ALA A 866 -4.38 21.44 48.77
C ALA A 866 -3.11 21.99 49.45
N ALA A 867 -2.87 23.30 49.27
CA ALA A 867 -1.99 24.08 50.13
C ALA A 867 -2.83 25.15 50.86
N LYS A 868 -2.64 25.23 52.17
CA LYS A 868 -3.32 26.14 53.11
C LYS A 868 -2.94 27.62 52.86
N PRO A 869 -3.77 28.58 53.35
CA PRO A 869 -3.80 29.96 52.90
C PRO A 869 -2.79 30.86 53.63
N ALA A 870 -2.34 31.93 52.95
CA ALA A 870 -1.71 33.08 53.59
C ALA A 870 -2.13 34.42 52.94
N ALA A 871 -2.82 35.21 53.77
CA ALA A 871 -2.92 36.67 53.88
C ALA A 871 -3.21 37.57 52.64
N ALA A 872 -4.34 38.29 52.72
CA ALA A 872 -4.58 39.56 52.04
C ALA A 872 -3.63 40.65 52.56
N PRO A 873 -3.30 41.69 51.75
CA PRO A 873 -3.98 42.97 51.96
C PRO A 873 -4.19 43.90 50.73
N VAL A 874 -5.30 44.65 50.81
CA VAL A 874 -5.49 46.10 50.55
C VAL A 874 -5.70 46.64 49.12
N ALA A 875 -6.76 47.47 49.06
CA ALA A 875 -7.33 48.19 47.93
C ALA A 875 -6.69 49.56 47.65
N ALA A 876 -6.87 50.04 46.41
CA ALA A 876 -7.03 51.44 45.96
C ALA A 876 -6.77 51.46 44.44
N ALA A 877 -7.32 52.31 43.56
CA ALA A 877 -8.42 53.25 43.52
C ALA A 877 -8.57 53.64 42.03
N ARG A 878 -9.78 53.99 41.57
CA ARG A 878 -10.04 54.64 40.26
C ARG A 878 -9.44 56.06 40.22
N PRO A 879 -9.18 56.64 39.03
CA PRO A 879 -10.16 57.58 38.45
C PRO A 879 -10.33 57.53 36.92
N ALA A 880 -11.46 58.06 36.48
CA ALA A 880 -11.91 58.31 35.10
C ALA A 880 -11.61 59.79 34.69
N PRO A 881 -12.34 60.44 33.75
CA PRO A 881 -12.40 60.29 32.28
C PRO A 881 -12.24 61.66 31.54
N ALA A 882 -12.21 61.67 30.19
CA ALA A 882 -12.63 62.77 29.28
C ALA A 882 -12.16 62.45 27.84
N ALA A 883 -12.76 62.87 26.72
CA ALA A 883 -14.03 63.50 26.35
C ALA A 883 -14.10 63.44 24.80
N ALA A 884 -15.31 63.40 24.23
CA ALA A 884 -15.61 63.54 22.79
C ALA A 884 -15.27 64.98 22.29
N PRO A 885 -15.27 65.33 20.97
CA PRO A 885 -16.51 65.53 20.18
C PRO A 885 -16.39 65.41 18.61
N ILE A 886 -17.40 64.94 17.84
CA ILE A 886 -18.43 65.69 17.06
C ILE A 886 -18.23 65.79 15.51
N LYS A 887 -19.24 65.23 14.79
CA LYS A 887 -19.96 65.65 13.53
C LYS A 887 -19.15 65.84 12.23
N THR A 888 -19.65 65.65 11.00
CA THR A 888 -20.94 66.03 10.33
C THR A 888 -21.14 65.26 9.00
N ALA A 889 -22.40 65.02 8.62
CA ALA A 889 -22.91 64.69 7.26
C ALA A 889 -22.86 65.93 6.31
N PRO A 890 -23.33 65.99 5.02
CA PRO A 890 -24.41 65.20 4.36
C PRO A 890 -24.31 64.88 2.82
N ALA A 891 -25.31 64.08 2.38
CA ALA A 891 -25.96 63.73 1.09
C ALA A 891 -26.05 64.77 -0.09
N PRO A 892 -26.82 64.57 -1.21
CA PRO A 892 -27.19 63.41 -2.09
C PRO A 892 -27.26 63.73 -3.63
N ALA A 893 -27.86 62.81 -4.44
CA ALA A 893 -28.57 62.94 -5.75
C ALA A 893 -27.78 62.45 -7.01
N LYS A 894 -28.33 61.86 -8.11
CA LYS A 894 -29.68 61.51 -8.63
C LYS A 894 -29.54 60.62 -9.92
N ALA A 895 -30.43 59.62 -10.08
CA ALA A 895 -31.16 59.07 -11.26
C ALA A 895 -30.56 58.81 -12.69
N ALA A 896 -30.70 57.53 -13.16
CA ALA A 896 -31.31 56.96 -14.42
C ALA A 896 -30.89 57.39 -15.86
N PRO A 897 -31.24 56.68 -16.98
CA PRO A 897 -31.81 55.32 -17.25
C PRO A 897 -31.09 54.48 -18.38
N ALA A 898 -31.68 53.31 -18.73
CA ALA A 898 -31.26 52.21 -19.65
C ALA A 898 -31.15 52.52 -21.17
N PRO A 899 -30.69 51.59 -22.06
CA PRO A 899 -31.54 50.50 -22.61
C PRO A 899 -30.83 49.14 -22.99
N ALA A 900 -31.66 48.14 -23.33
CA ALA A 900 -31.38 46.76 -23.82
C ALA A 900 -30.74 46.70 -25.24
N PRO A 901 -30.60 45.56 -25.99
CA PRO A 901 -31.00 44.15 -25.77
C PRO A 901 -29.98 43.07 -26.30
N ALA A 902 -30.29 41.77 -26.13
CA ALA A 902 -30.32 40.71 -27.18
C ALA A 902 -30.02 39.29 -26.66
N ALA A 903 -30.84 38.33 -27.10
CA ALA A 903 -30.78 36.89 -26.81
C ALA A 903 -29.68 36.13 -27.58
N PRO A 904 -29.34 34.90 -27.15
CA PRO A 904 -29.31 33.81 -28.14
C PRO A 904 -29.71 32.40 -27.63
N LYS A 905 -30.55 31.75 -28.45
CA LYS A 905 -30.44 30.42 -29.09
C LYS A 905 -30.09 29.15 -28.28
N ALA A 906 -31.14 28.33 -28.16
CA ALA A 906 -31.29 26.89 -28.43
C ALA A 906 -30.05 25.96 -28.54
N ALA A 907 -30.09 24.90 -27.71
CA ALA A 907 -29.19 23.76 -27.66
C ALA A 907 -29.53 22.65 -28.68
N PRO A 908 -28.52 21.87 -29.16
CA PRO A 908 -28.73 20.65 -29.93
C PRO A 908 -28.89 19.38 -29.07
N LYS A 909 -29.69 18.44 -29.59
CA LYS A 909 -30.14 17.17 -28.97
C LYS A 909 -29.02 16.11 -28.83
N PRO A 910 -29.12 15.20 -27.84
CA PRO A 910 -28.16 14.12 -27.62
C PRO A 910 -28.39 12.87 -28.50
N LYS A 911 -27.29 12.19 -28.85
CA LYS A 911 -27.24 10.89 -29.53
C LYS A 911 -27.37 9.73 -28.52
N LYS A 912 -28.06 8.67 -28.97
CA LYS A 912 -28.36 7.39 -28.31
C LYS A 912 -27.15 6.76 -27.59
N ALA A 913 -27.36 6.41 -26.31
CA ALA A 913 -26.50 5.50 -25.55
C ALA A 913 -26.97 4.04 -25.70
N ALA A 914 -26.00 3.13 -25.72
CA ALA A 914 -26.19 1.69 -25.65
C ALA A 914 -26.74 1.26 -24.29
N ALA A 915 -27.44 0.13 -24.25
CA ALA A 915 -28.09 -0.42 -23.07
C ALA A 915 -27.06 -0.76 -21.95
N PRO A 916 -27.40 -0.56 -20.66
CA PRO A 916 -26.52 -0.87 -19.55
C PRO A 916 -26.45 -2.38 -19.29
N LYS A 917 -25.23 -2.92 -19.14
CA LYS A 917 -24.98 -4.21 -18.51
C LYS A 917 -25.42 -4.16 -17.04
N LYS A 918 -26.07 -5.21 -16.54
CA LYS A 918 -26.36 -5.43 -15.11
C LYS A 918 -25.07 -5.27 -14.28
N PRO A 919 -25.11 -4.69 -13.05
CA PRO A 919 -23.95 -4.68 -12.18
C PRO A 919 -23.69 -6.08 -11.62
N ALA A 920 -22.52 -6.63 -11.92
CA ALA A 920 -21.96 -7.77 -11.20
C ALA A 920 -21.52 -7.28 -9.80
N GLY A 921 -22.42 -7.33 -8.83
CA GLY A 921 -22.15 -6.93 -7.44
C GLY A 921 -21.87 -8.13 -6.54
N GLY A 922 -20.90 -8.97 -6.87
CA GLY A 922 -20.42 -10.04 -5.99
C GLY A 922 -19.58 -9.50 -4.82
N LEU A 923 -19.41 -10.31 -3.78
CA LEU A 923 -18.49 -10.11 -2.66
C LEU A 923 -17.08 -9.74 -3.15
N THR A 924 -16.57 -10.42 -4.18
CA THR A 924 -15.26 -10.09 -4.76
C THR A 924 -15.20 -8.65 -5.30
N ALA A 925 -16.29 -8.14 -5.88
CA ALA A 925 -16.34 -6.75 -6.37
C ALA A 925 -16.38 -5.73 -5.22
N LYS A 926 -17.03 -6.07 -4.09
CA LYS A 926 -16.99 -5.24 -2.87
C LYS A 926 -15.59 -5.20 -2.26
N VAL A 927 -14.93 -6.35 -2.16
CA VAL A 927 -13.54 -6.47 -1.69
C VAL A 927 -12.60 -5.60 -2.53
N MET A 928 -12.71 -5.66 -3.86
CA MET A 928 -11.88 -4.82 -4.75
C MET A 928 -12.12 -3.32 -4.55
N LYS A 929 -13.36 -2.89 -4.30
CA LYS A 929 -13.69 -1.50 -4.00
C LYS A 929 -13.10 -1.02 -2.68
N ILE A 930 -13.20 -1.84 -1.63
CA ILE A 930 -12.60 -1.54 -0.34
C ILE A 930 -11.08 -1.43 -0.50
N LEU A 931 -10.45 -2.40 -1.17
CA LEU A 931 -9.01 -2.36 -1.45
C LEU A 931 -8.60 -1.09 -2.21
N ALA A 932 -9.31 -0.73 -3.28
CA ALA A 932 -9.01 0.46 -4.08
C ALA A 932 -9.12 1.74 -3.23
N LYS A 933 -10.16 1.83 -2.40
CA LYS A 933 -10.40 2.96 -1.51
C LYS A 933 -9.32 3.09 -0.44
N GLU A 934 -9.02 2.01 0.28
CA GLU A 934 -8.09 2.04 1.42
C GLU A 934 -6.61 2.14 0.98
N THR A 935 -6.27 1.64 -0.20
CA THR A 935 -4.92 1.80 -0.78
C THR A 935 -4.77 3.06 -1.64
N GLU A 936 -5.87 3.81 -1.83
CA GLU A 936 -5.95 4.98 -2.71
C GLU A 936 -5.41 4.72 -4.12
N VAL A 937 -5.59 3.50 -4.65
CA VAL A 937 -5.21 3.14 -6.03
C VAL A 937 -6.46 3.04 -6.89
N ASP A 938 -6.33 3.31 -8.19
CA ASP A 938 -7.42 3.12 -9.13
C ASP A 938 -7.81 1.63 -9.21
N GLU A 939 -9.09 1.31 -9.36
CA GLU A 939 -9.55 -0.09 -9.48
C GLU A 939 -8.85 -0.83 -10.63
N GLY A 940 -8.45 -0.12 -11.69
CA GLY A 940 -7.67 -0.67 -12.81
C GLY A 940 -6.22 -1.04 -12.48
N GLU A 941 -5.67 -0.57 -11.36
CA GLU A 941 -4.34 -0.95 -10.86
C GLU A 941 -4.38 -2.23 -10.00
N LEU A 942 -5.57 -2.66 -9.56
CA LEU A 942 -5.82 -3.93 -8.86
C LEU A 942 -5.89 -5.12 -9.83
N VAL A 943 -4.83 -5.27 -10.63
CA VAL A 943 -4.62 -6.44 -11.48
C VAL A 943 -4.15 -7.63 -10.65
N ASP A 944 -4.43 -8.86 -11.12
CA ASP A 944 -4.22 -10.08 -10.34
C ASP A 944 -2.77 -10.28 -9.88
N GLU A 945 -1.81 -9.80 -10.65
CA GLU A 945 -0.37 -9.88 -10.36
C GLU A 945 0.13 -8.81 -9.37
N ALA A 946 -0.69 -7.81 -9.04
CA ALA A 946 -0.29 -6.76 -8.10
C ALA A 946 -0.16 -7.34 -6.68
N GLN A 947 1.01 -7.10 -6.06
CA GLN A 947 1.24 -7.43 -4.66
C GLN A 947 0.84 -6.29 -3.76
N PHE A 948 0.23 -6.58 -2.63
CA PHE A 948 -0.25 -5.57 -1.69
C PHE A 948 0.88 -4.69 -1.13
N GLU A 949 2.06 -5.25 -0.87
CA GLU A 949 3.25 -4.48 -0.45
C GLU A 949 3.63 -3.40 -1.47
N ASN A 950 3.55 -3.72 -2.78
CA ASN A 950 3.85 -2.76 -3.84
C ASN A 950 2.77 -1.68 -3.99
N LEU A 951 1.56 -1.95 -3.53
CA LEU A 951 0.46 -0.99 -3.44
C LEU A 951 0.54 -0.14 -2.15
N GLY A 952 1.56 -0.36 -1.31
CA GLY A 952 1.74 0.37 -0.05
C GLY A 952 0.99 -0.22 1.14
N VAL A 953 0.50 -1.46 1.03
CA VAL A 953 -0.10 -2.18 2.16
C VAL A 953 1.02 -2.75 3.04
N ASP A 954 1.27 -2.06 4.14
CA ASP A 954 2.13 -2.53 5.22
C ASP A 954 1.32 -3.30 6.29
N SER A 955 1.99 -3.72 7.37
CA SER A 955 1.35 -4.44 8.47
C SER A 955 0.28 -3.63 9.21
N LEU A 956 0.32 -2.29 9.15
CA LEU A 956 -0.68 -1.45 9.80
C LEU A 956 -1.91 -1.28 8.89
N LEU A 957 -1.68 -0.96 7.61
CA LEU A 957 -2.73 -0.82 6.63
C LEU A 957 -3.45 -2.16 6.38
N SER A 958 -2.75 -3.29 6.43
CA SER A 958 -3.38 -4.61 6.33
C SER A 958 -4.34 -4.88 7.49
N LEU A 959 -4.02 -4.45 8.71
CA LEU A 959 -4.91 -4.54 9.88
C LEU A 959 -6.13 -3.63 9.70
N THR A 960 -5.92 -2.40 9.21
CA THR A 960 -7.01 -1.47 8.90
C THR A 960 -7.96 -2.06 7.86
N ILE A 961 -7.45 -2.54 6.73
CA ILE A 961 -8.27 -3.13 5.67
C ILE A 961 -8.98 -4.39 6.17
N SER A 962 -8.31 -5.23 6.96
CA SER A 962 -8.93 -6.43 7.54
C SER A 962 -10.07 -6.07 8.50
N ALA A 963 -9.95 -4.99 9.27
CA ALA A 963 -11.04 -4.48 10.11
C ALA A 963 -12.21 -3.98 9.27
N VAL A 964 -11.95 -3.24 8.18
CA VAL A 964 -12.98 -2.80 7.24
C VAL A 964 -13.67 -3.99 6.56
N PHE A 965 -12.93 -5.05 6.22
CA PHE A 965 -13.55 -6.27 5.70
C PHE A 965 -14.49 -6.93 6.71
N ARG A 966 -14.11 -7.01 8.01
CA ARG A 966 -15.01 -7.56 9.04
C ARG A 966 -16.28 -6.73 9.21
N GLU A 967 -16.14 -5.40 9.17
CA GLU A 967 -17.27 -4.47 9.34
C GLU A 967 -18.20 -4.43 8.12
N GLU A 968 -17.65 -4.31 6.91
CA GLU A 968 -18.44 -4.12 5.69
C GLU A 968 -18.90 -5.43 5.02
N LEU A 969 -18.20 -6.55 5.26
CA LEU A 969 -18.52 -7.84 4.65
C LEU A 969 -19.20 -8.82 5.61
N ASP A 970 -19.26 -8.52 6.92
CA ASP A 970 -19.81 -9.38 7.97
C ASP A 970 -19.18 -10.79 7.96
N MET A 971 -17.87 -10.84 7.72
CA MET A 971 -17.08 -12.07 7.68
C MET A 971 -15.98 -12.02 8.72
N ASP A 972 -15.68 -13.15 9.35
CA ASP A 972 -14.49 -13.25 10.17
C ASP A 972 -13.25 -13.35 9.27
N ILE A 973 -12.33 -12.39 9.43
CA ILE A 973 -11.14 -12.23 8.59
C ILE A 973 -9.89 -12.40 9.44
N SER A 974 -9.08 -13.41 9.11
CA SER A 974 -7.80 -13.66 9.77
C SER A 974 -6.87 -12.45 9.70
N SER A 975 -6.09 -12.21 10.76
CA SER A 975 -5.01 -11.21 10.75
C SER A 975 -3.87 -11.56 9.79
N THR A 976 -3.78 -12.81 9.33
CA THR A 976 -2.78 -13.27 8.35
C THR A 976 -3.25 -13.16 6.91
N LEU A 977 -4.47 -12.64 6.63
CA LEU A 977 -5.07 -12.65 5.30
C LEU A 977 -4.13 -12.12 4.20
N PHE A 978 -3.49 -10.98 4.42
CA PHE A 978 -2.58 -10.36 3.44
C PHE A 978 -1.21 -11.07 3.33
N THR A 979 -0.86 -11.90 4.32
CA THR A 979 0.33 -12.75 4.29
C THR A 979 0.04 -14.05 3.56
N ASP A 980 -1.13 -14.64 3.80
CA ASP A 980 -1.59 -15.89 3.17
C ASP A 980 -1.99 -15.66 1.70
N TYR A 981 -2.52 -14.48 1.39
CA TYR A 981 -2.94 -14.04 0.06
C TYR A 981 -2.22 -12.73 -0.33
N PRO A 982 -0.93 -12.81 -0.71
CA PRO A 982 -0.08 -11.64 -0.89
C PRO A 982 -0.37 -10.84 -2.17
N THR A 983 -1.18 -11.37 -3.08
CA THR A 983 -1.55 -10.72 -4.35
C THR A 983 -3.03 -10.45 -4.45
N VAL A 984 -3.39 -9.44 -5.26
CA VAL A 984 -4.79 -9.13 -5.58
C VAL A 984 -5.51 -10.34 -6.19
N GLY A 985 -4.83 -11.11 -7.05
CA GLY A 985 -5.40 -12.32 -7.66
C GLY A 985 -5.65 -13.43 -6.65
N ASP A 986 -4.74 -13.62 -5.69
CA ASP A 986 -4.92 -14.58 -4.59
C ASP A 986 -6.09 -14.17 -3.71
N MET A 987 -6.23 -12.87 -3.43
CA MET A 987 -7.36 -12.31 -2.70
C MET A 987 -8.68 -12.48 -3.45
N LYS A 988 -8.71 -12.25 -4.78
CA LYS A 988 -9.89 -12.51 -5.62
C LYS A 988 -10.30 -13.98 -5.54
N LYS A 989 -9.35 -14.91 -5.66
CA LYS A 989 -9.64 -16.35 -5.58
C LYS A 989 -10.18 -16.73 -4.21
N TYR A 990 -9.60 -16.19 -3.14
CA TYR A 990 -10.06 -16.43 -1.78
C TYR A 990 -11.50 -15.95 -1.57
N PHE A 991 -11.89 -14.79 -2.07
CA PHE A 991 -13.25 -14.29 -1.89
C PHE A 991 -14.26 -14.86 -2.90
N ALA A 992 -13.81 -15.25 -4.09
CA ALA A 992 -14.67 -15.86 -5.11
C ALA A 992 -15.29 -17.20 -4.66
N GLN A 993 -14.66 -17.93 -3.73
CA GLN A 993 -15.25 -19.16 -3.18
C GLN A 993 -16.52 -18.90 -2.35
N PHE A 994 -16.70 -17.68 -1.84
CA PHE A 994 -17.87 -17.26 -1.07
C PHE A 994 -18.95 -16.59 -1.93
N ASP A 995 -18.62 -16.18 -3.17
CA ASP A 995 -19.59 -15.61 -4.12
C ASP A 995 -20.67 -16.61 -4.58
N ASN A 996 -20.37 -17.91 -4.54
CA ASN A 996 -21.31 -18.98 -4.95
C ASN A 996 -22.23 -19.47 -3.81
N GLY A 997 -22.15 -18.87 -2.61
CA GLY A 997 -22.87 -19.32 -1.42
C GLY A 997 -24.24 -18.67 -1.15
N SER A 998 -24.64 -17.64 -1.89
CA SER A 998 -25.87 -16.89 -1.60
C SER A 998 -26.93 -16.98 -2.71
N SER A 999 -27.74 -18.04 -2.69
CA SER A 999 -29.19 -17.91 -2.95
C SER A 999 -29.93 -19.25 -2.77
N THR A 1000 -30.67 -19.38 -1.67
CA THR A 1000 -31.94 -20.12 -1.63
C THR A 1000 -33.01 -19.23 -1.00
N SER A 1001 -33.99 -18.78 -1.80
CA SER A 1001 -35.44 -18.85 -1.52
C SER A 1001 -36.24 -17.89 -2.41
N SER A 1002 -37.36 -18.39 -2.95
CA SER A 1002 -38.50 -17.76 -3.64
C SER A 1002 -38.35 -17.33 -5.12
N SER A 1003 -38.75 -18.22 -6.04
CA SER A 1003 -40.02 -18.14 -6.80
C SER A 1003 -40.01 -19.16 -7.95
N ALA A 1004 -40.96 -20.08 -7.93
CA ALA A 1004 -41.13 -21.15 -8.91
C ALA A 1004 -41.69 -20.63 -10.25
N GLU A 1005 -41.14 -21.13 -11.35
CA GLU A 1005 -41.88 -21.47 -12.57
C GLU A 1005 -41.49 -22.89 -12.97
N GLU A 1006 -42.50 -23.63 -13.40
CA GLU A 1006 -42.61 -25.07 -13.59
C GLU A 1006 -41.85 -25.57 -14.82
N GLU A 1007 -41.29 -26.79 -14.76
CA GLU A 1007 -41.39 -27.80 -15.83
C GLU A 1007 -40.96 -29.19 -15.30
N ASP A 1008 -41.98 -29.98 -14.97
CA ASP A 1008 -42.22 -31.38 -15.36
C ASP A 1008 -41.09 -32.45 -15.33
N SER A 1009 -41.19 -33.41 -14.41
CA SER A 1009 -41.34 -34.86 -14.73
C SER A 1009 -41.19 -35.77 -13.49
N ASP A 1010 -42.34 -36.39 -13.15
CA ASP A 1010 -42.61 -37.77 -12.76
C ASP A 1010 -42.00 -38.49 -11.51
N GLU A 1011 -42.96 -39.09 -10.80
CA GLU A 1011 -42.97 -40.35 -10.04
C GLU A 1011 -42.42 -40.41 -8.60
N ASP A 1012 -43.34 -40.18 -7.66
CA ASP A 1012 -44.07 -41.24 -6.91
C ASP A 1012 -43.99 -41.23 -5.36
N SER A 1013 -45.20 -41.31 -4.79
CA SER A 1013 -45.57 -41.91 -3.49
C SER A 1013 -45.37 -41.13 -2.16
N ILE A 1014 -46.47 -40.49 -1.74
CA ILE A 1014 -46.89 -40.15 -0.35
C ILE A 1014 -47.32 -41.50 0.36
N PRO A 1015 -47.54 -41.67 1.70
CA PRO A 1015 -48.02 -40.67 2.66
C PRO A 1015 -47.59 -40.89 4.15
N PRO A 1016 -48.25 -40.32 5.19
CA PRO A 1016 -47.73 -39.16 5.94
C PRO A 1016 -47.85 -39.35 7.49
N THR A 1017 -47.82 -38.24 8.23
CA THR A 1017 -48.59 -37.91 9.46
C THR A 1017 -47.87 -37.67 10.80
N ASP A 1018 -48.30 -36.56 11.41
CA ASP A 1018 -48.52 -36.25 12.83
C ASP A 1018 -47.31 -36.02 13.76
N ALA A 1019 -47.37 -35.20 14.82
CA ALA A 1019 -48.17 -34.05 15.26
C ALA A 1019 -47.61 -33.67 16.66
N ALA A 1020 -47.85 -32.43 17.08
CA ALA A 1020 -48.00 -31.98 18.48
C ALA A 1020 -46.77 -31.91 19.43
N THR A 1021 -46.44 -30.67 19.80
CA THR A 1021 -45.94 -30.25 21.12
C THR A 1021 -46.97 -30.57 22.23
N PRO A 1022 -46.60 -30.74 23.53
CA PRO A 1022 -46.67 -29.57 24.45
C PRO A 1022 -45.84 -29.60 25.77
N MET A 1023 -45.50 -28.38 26.24
CA MET A 1023 -45.65 -27.77 27.59
C MET A 1023 -44.90 -28.23 28.87
N ASP A 1024 -44.19 -27.23 29.43
CA ASP A 1024 -44.09 -26.72 30.83
C ASP A 1024 -43.56 -27.55 32.02
N VAL A 1025 -42.82 -26.86 32.92
CA VAL A 1025 -43.23 -26.50 34.31
C VAL A 1025 -42.02 -26.12 35.22
N LEU A 1026 -41.96 -24.82 35.60
CA LEU A 1026 -41.70 -24.19 36.93
C LEU A 1026 -40.43 -24.42 37.81
N SER A 1027 -39.87 -23.27 38.26
CA SER A 1027 -39.70 -22.81 39.68
C SER A 1027 -38.29 -22.53 40.25
N THR A 1028 -38.11 -21.27 40.70
CA THR A 1028 -37.20 -20.76 41.75
C THR A 1028 -37.86 -20.88 43.15
N PRO A 1029 -37.14 -20.82 44.30
CA PRO A 1029 -36.77 -19.55 45.03
C PRO A 1029 -35.49 -19.73 45.92
N ALA A 1030 -35.02 -18.90 46.87
CA ALA A 1030 -34.88 -17.45 47.11
C ALA A 1030 -33.99 -17.21 48.38
N SER A 1031 -33.29 -16.06 48.43
CA SER A 1031 -33.06 -15.14 49.57
C SER A 1031 -32.16 -15.49 50.79
N SER A 1032 -31.16 -14.62 51.11
CA SER A 1032 -31.18 -13.64 52.23
C SER A 1032 -29.78 -13.23 52.78
N VAL A 1033 -29.66 -11.98 53.25
CA VAL A 1033 -28.47 -11.31 53.89
C VAL A 1033 -28.81 -11.04 55.38
N PRO A 1034 -27.85 -10.79 56.34
CA PRO A 1034 -27.49 -9.39 56.70
C PRO A 1034 -26.08 -9.11 57.36
N SER A 1035 -25.52 -7.91 57.09
CA SER A 1035 -24.80 -6.89 57.92
C SER A 1035 -23.89 -7.20 59.15
N SER A 1036 -22.65 -6.65 59.20
CA SER A 1036 -22.14 -5.59 60.14
C SER A 1036 -20.58 -5.50 60.28
N ALA A 1037 -20.03 -4.29 60.48
CA ALA A 1037 -18.59 -3.87 60.53
C ALA A 1037 -18.09 -3.60 62.00
N PRO A 1038 -16.94 -2.93 62.35
CA PRO A 1038 -15.68 -2.50 61.65
C PRO A 1038 -14.33 -2.70 62.45
N SER A 1039 -13.13 -2.54 61.83
CA SER A 1039 -11.96 -1.79 62.39
C SER A 1039 -10.66 -1.86 61.54
N ASP A 1040 -10.22 -0.67 61.09
CA ASP A 1040 -8.88 -0.04 61.03
C ASP A 1040 -7.55 -0.77 60.64
N ALA A 1041 -6.73 0.04 59.95
CA ALA A 1041 -5.27 0.04 59.77
C ALA A 1041 -4.56 -0.98 58.82
N GLY A 1042 -3.86 -0.44 57.81
CA GLY A 1042 -2.64 -1.03 57.25
C GLY A 1042 -2.55 -1.01 55.72
N LYS A 1043 -1.64 -0.20 55.17
CA LYS A 1043 -1.19 -0.24 53.76
C LYS A 1043 -0.67 -1.64 53.38
N PRO A 1044 -0.78 -2.10 52.12
CA PRO A 1044 0.09 -3.15 51.62
C PRO A 1044 1.30 -2.51 50.90
N ASP A 1045 2.48 -2.72 51.50
CA ASP A 1045 3.77 -2.55 50.86
C ASP A 1045 3.96 -3.56 49.72
N SER A 1046 4.63 -3.11 48.66
CA SER A 1046 5.08 -3.92 47.53
C SER A 1046 6.23 -4.85 47.95
N PRO A 1047 6.28 -6.13 47.54
CA PRO A 1047 7.42 -6.97 47.88
C PRO A 1047 8.63 -6.63 46.99
N THR A 1048 9.79 -6.48 47.62
CA THR A 1048 11.11 -6.48 46.97
C THR A 1048 11.73 -7.88 46.99
N ARG A 1049 12.72 -8.06 46.11
CA ARG A 1049 13.31 -9.30 45.54
C ARG A 1049 13.87 -10.37 46.51
N GLU A 1050 13.54 -10.39 47.79
CA GLU A 1050 14.13 -11.33 48.77
C GLU A 1050 13.16 -12.35 49.38
N THR A 1051 11.93 -12.51 48.87
CA THR A 1051 10.94 -13.46 49.43
C THR A 1051 10.40 -14.50 48.43
N LEU A 1052 11.26 -15.09 47.59
CA LEU A 1052 10.88 -16.14 46.63
C LEU A 1052 11.51 -17.52 46.91
N GLU A 1053 11.96 -17.78 48.15
CA GLU A 1053 12.52 -19.08 48.51
C GLU A 1053 11.51 -20.08 49.12
N ASP A 1054 10.22 -19.73 49.26
CA ASP A 1054 9.22 -20.60 49.91
C ASP A 1054 7.91 -20.82 49.10
N VAL A 1055 8.03 -21.12 47.80
CA VAL A 1055 6.94 -21.81 47.07
C VAL A 1055 7.56 -22.90 46.19
N GLY A 1056 7.24 -24.16 46.48
CA GLY A 1056 7.84 -25.33 45.84
C GLY A 1056 7.53 -25.47 44.34
N ASP A 1057 8.55 -25.95 43.60
CA ASP A 1057 8.53 -26.66 42.31
C ASP A 1057 7.67 -26.15 41.13
N VAL A 1058 7.12 -24.93 41.16
CA VAL A 1058 6.35 -24.35 40.06
C VAL A 1058 6.95 -23.02 39.60
N SER A 1059 7.32 -22.92 38.31
CA SER A 1059 7.88 -21.70 37.70
C SER A 1059 6.88 -20.53 37.78
N LEU A 1060 7.39 -19.33 38.09
CA LEU A 1060 6.63 -18.07 38.08
C LEU A 1060 5.87 -17.86 36.75
N ALA A 1061 6.47 -18.25 35.63
CA ALA A 1061 5.85 -18.14 34.31
C ALA A 1061 4.60 -19.02 34.19
N LYS A 1062 4.62 -20.21 34.80
CA LYS A 1062 3.50 -21.15 34.80
C LYS A 1062 2.31 -20.64 35.60
N HIS A 1063 2.57 -19.95 36.71
CA HIS A 1063 1.54 -19.27 37.48
C HIS A 1063 0.87 -18.13 36.69
N ILE A 1064 1.68 -17.28 36.04
CA ILE A 1064 1.16 -16.16 35.25
C ILE A 1064 0.32 -16.67 34.09
N VAL A 1065 0.81 -17.69 33.37
CA VAL A 1065 0.07 -18.29 32.26
C VAL A 1065 -1.22 -18.95 32.72
N ALA A 1066 -1.22 -19.74 33.79
CA ALA A 1066 -2.44 -20.38 34.30
C ALA A 1066 -3.49 -19.34 34.76
N GLN A 1067 -3.05 -18.29 35.45
CA GLN A 1067 -3.91 -17.21 35.94
C GLN A 1067 -4.58 -16.44 34.80
N GLU A 1068 -3.80 -16.00 33.81
CA GLU A 1068 -4.31 -15.22 32.68
C GLU A 1068 -5.11 -16.08 31.70
N MET A 1069 -4.82 -17.38 31.63
CA MET A 1069 -5.62 -18.33 30.86
C MET A 1069 -6.88 -18.84 31.58
N GLY A 1070 -7.01 -18.56 32.88
CA GLY A 1070 -8.15 -19.03 33.68
C GLY A 1070 -8.23 -20.56 33.81
N VAL A 1071 -7.10 -21.26 33.68
CA VAL A 1071 -6.98 -22.72 33.79
C VAL A 1071 -6.28 -23.13 35.08
N ASP A 1072 -6.53 -24.35 35.57
CA ASP A 1072 -5.84 -24.83 36.76
C ASP A 1072 -4.33 -25.02 36.46
N ILE A 1073 -3.47 -24.69 37.43
CA ILE A 1073 -2.02 -24.77 37.25
C ILE A 1073 -1.53 -26.20 37.00
N ALA A 1074 -2.31 -27.21 37.40
CA ALA A 1074 -2.06 -28.61 37.09
C ALA A 1074 -2.37 -28.98 35.63
N GLU A 1075 -3.22 -28.21 34.93
CA GLU A 1075 -3.58 -28.43 33.52
C GLU A 1075 -2.55 -27.87 32.54
N VAL A 1076 -1.79 -26.86 32.97
CA VAL A 1076 -0.65 -26.35 32.20
C VAL A 1076 0.49 -27.36 32.35
N THR A 1077 0.72 -28.22 31.36
CA THR A 1077 1.87 -29.13 31.38
C THR A 1077 3.06 -28.52 30.65
N ASP A 1078 4.27 -29.01 30.95
CA ASP A 1078 5.51 -28.41 30.43
C ASP A 1078 5.60 -28.49 28.90
N ASP A 1079 5.00 -29.53 28.29
CA ASP A 1079 5.02 -29.77 26.85
C ASP A 1079 3.70 -29.35 26.16
N ALA A 1080 2.74 -28.73 26.88
CA ALA A 1080 1.50 -28.25 26.27
C ALA A 1080 1.73 -26.99 25.43
N ASP A 1081 1.20 -26.98 24.20
CA ASP A 1081 1.21 -25.82 23.32
C ASP A 1081 0.14 -24.82 23.78
N LEU A 1082 0.59 -23.61 24.08
CA LEU A 1082 -0.24 -22.55 24.64
C LEU A 1082 -1.32 -22.07 23.65
N ALA A 1083 -1.06 -22.12 22.35
CA ALA A 1083 -2.06 -21.77 21.34
C ALA A 1083 -3.17 -22.84 21.26
N GLU A 1084 -2.83 -24.12 21.40
CA GLU A 1084 -3.82 -25.21 21.47
C GLU A 1084 -4.63 -25.18 22.77
N MET A 1085 -4.07 -24.63 23.85
CA MET A 1085 -4.78 -24.36 25.11
C MET A 1085 -5.69 -23.11 25.04
N GLY A 1086 -5.81 -22.47 23.88
CA GLY A 1086 -6.73 -21.35 23.66
C GLY A 1086 -6.14 -19.97 23.95
N MET A 1087 -4.81 -19.83 24.01
CA MET A 1087 -4.16 -18.52 24.14
C MET A 1087 -4.37 -17.69 22.87
N ASP A 1088 -5.18 -16.64 22.95
CA ASP A 1088 -5.39 -15.69 21.87
C ASP A 1088 -4.36 -14.53 21.90
N SER A 1089 -4.40 -13.68 20.87
CA SER A 1089 -3.48 -12.55 20.72
C SER A 1089 -3.60 -11.49 21.82
N LEU A 1090 -4.75 -11.40 22.51
CA LEU A 1090 -4.96 -10.44 23.59
C LEU A 1090 -4.40 -10.98 24.92
N MET A 1091 -4.63 -12.27 25.20
CA MET A 1091 -4.09 -12.99 26.36
C MET A 1091 -2.57 -13.07 26.29
N SER A 1092 -2.01 -13.31 25.10
CA SER A 1092 -0.56 -13.30 24.84
C SER A 1092 0.09 -11.96 25.21
N LEU A 1093 -0.54 -10.83 24.86
CA LEU A 1093 -0.06 -9.50 25.23
C LEU A 1093 -0.16 -9.22 26.74
N THR A 1094 -1.18 -9.76 27.39
CA THR A 1094 -1.41 -9.59 28.84
C THR A 1094 -0.39 -10.41 29.64
N ILE A 1095 -0.19 -11.68 29.26
CA ILE A 1095 0.84 -12.57 29.83
C ILE A 1095 2.24 -12.00 29.61
N LEU A 1096 2.54 -11.44 28.43
CA LEU A 1096 3.82 -10.78 28.16
C LEU A 1096 4.01 -9.52 29.00
N GLY A 1097 2.96 -8.71 29.16
CA GLY A 1097 2.99 -7.53 30.03
C GLY A 1097 3.33 -7.92 31.47
N GLU A 1098 2.67 -8.94 31.99
CA GLU A 1098 2.84 -9.38 33.37
C GLU A 1098 4.16 -10.13 33.59
N LEU A 1099 4.64 -10.91 32.60
CA LEU A 1099 5.98 -11.48 32.62
C LEU A 1099 7.06 -10.40 32.62
N ARG A 1100 6.95 -9.36 31.79
CA ARG A 1100 7.89 -8.23 31.78
C ARG A 1100 7.91 -7.51 33.12
N GLU A 1101 6.73 -7.27 33.69
CA GLU A 1101 6.57 -6.58 34.97
C GLU A 1101 7.16 -7.39 36.14
N LYS A 1102 6.86 -8.69 36.22
CA LYS A 1102 7.29 -9.55 37.34
C LYS A 1102 8.72 -10.06 37.22
N THR A 1103 9.24 -10.25 36.01
CA THR A 1103 10.63 -10.72 35.80
C THR A 1103 11.63 -9.58 35.60
N GLY A 1104 11.16 -8.40 35.20
CA GLY A 1104 12.01 -7.26 34.83
C GLY A 1104 12.81 -7.47 33.54
N ILE A 1105 12.50 -8.51 32.76
CA ILE A 1105 13.16 -8.82 31.49
C ILE A 1105 12.35 -8.20 30.34
N ASP A 1106 13.02 -7.51 29.43
CA ASP A 1106 12.39 -6.99 28.22
C ASP A 1106 12.20 -8.13 27.21
N LEU A 1107 10.97 -8.63 27.11
CA LEU A 1107 10.60 -9.75 26.24
C LEU A 1107 9.99 -9.21 24.94
N PRO A 1108 10.44 -9.58 23.74
CA PRO A 1108 9.82 -9.11 22.49
C PRO A 1108 8.36 -9.56 22.36
N SER A 1109 7.55 -8.86 21.56
CA SER A 1109 6.12 -9.22 21.35
C SER A 1109 5.92 -10.59 20.73
N THR A 1110 6.96 -11.16 20.10
CA THR A 1110 6.95 -12.52 19.53
C THR A 1110 7.41 -13.60 20.52
N PHE A 1111 7.69 -13.26 21.78
CA PHE A 1111 8.34 -14.19 22.71
C PHE A 1111 7.52 -15.46 22.98
N LEU A 1112 6.21 -15.35 23.18
CA LEU A 1112 5.32 -16.52 23.37
C LEU A 1112 5.06 -17.30 22.07
N THR A 1113 5.16 -16.67 20.91
CA THR A 1113 5.09 -17.37 19.61
C THR A 1113 6.40 -18.08 19.25
N THR A 1114 7.54 -17.60 19.75
CA THR A 1114 8.84 -18.25 19.55
C THR A 1114 9.11 -19.36 20.59
N ASN A 1115 8.39 -19.33 21.71
CA ASN A 1115 8.47 -20.30 22.81
C ASN A 1115 7.04 -20.81 23.12
N PRO A 1116 6.51 -21.74 22.30
CA PRO A 1116 5.09 -22.09 22.32
C PRO A 1116 4.69 -22.96 23.54
N THR A 1117 5.65 -23.55 24.25
CA THR A 1117 5.39 -24.39 25.43
C THR A 1117 5.93 -23.77 26.72
N MET A 1118 5.38 -24.17 27.87
CA MET A 1118 5.88 -23.72 29.17
C MET A 1118 7.35 -24.06 29.40
N LYS A 1119 7.80 -25.21 28.89
CA LYS A 1119 9.19 -25.62 28.91
C LYS A 1119 10.10 -24.68 28.12
N ASP A 1120 9.66 -24.21 26.97
CA ASP A 1120 10.44 -23.28 26.15
C ASP A 1120 10.52 -21.91 26.82
N ILE A 1121 9.43 -21.45 27.43
CA ILE A 1121 9.37 -20.21 28.21
C ILE A 1121 10.31 -20.28 29.41
N ASP A 1122 10.25 -21.35 30.20
CA ASP A 1122 11.11 -21.52 31.38
C ASP A 1122 12.60 -21.65 31.00
N ASN A 1123 12.90 -22.28 29.87
CA ASN A 1123 14.26 -22.36 29.33
C ASN A 1123 14.76 -20.99 28.86
N ALA A 1124 13.92 -20.23 28.16
CA ALA A 1124 14.26 -18.91 27.64
C ALA A 1124 14.44 -17.87 28.77
N LEU A 1125 13.68 -18.01 29.86
CA LEU A 1125 13.80 -17.19 31.08
C LEU A 1125 14.90 -17.69 32.04
N GLY A 1126 15.50 -18.86 31.77
CA GLY A 1126 16.59 -19.42 32.57
C GLY A 1126 16.16 -19.91 33.96
N MET A 1127 14.89 -20.25 34.15
CA MET A 1127 14.28 -20.50 35.46
C MET A 1127 14.33 -21.98 35.91
N ARG A 1128 15.01 -22.87 35.17
CA ARG A 1128 15.13 -24.31 35.49
C ARG A 1128 16.49 -24.67 36.12
N PRO A 1129 16.55 -25.43 37.23
CA PRO A 1129 17.81 -25.92 37.80
C PRO A 1129 18.47 -27.01 36.92
N LYS A 1130 19.80 -26.95 36.76
CA LYS A 1130 20.58 -27.89 35.92
C LYS A 1130 20.39 -29.37 36.36
N PRO A 1131 20.18 -30.31 35.42
CA PRO A 1131 19.97 -31.72 35.78
C PRO A 1131 21.23 -32.38 36.36
N LYS A 1132 21.05 -33.15 37.44
CA LYS A 1132 22.03 -34.08 38.02
C LYS A 1132 22.27 -35.24 37.04
N ALA A 1133 23.53 -35.53 36.75
CA ALA A 1133 23.93 -36.61 35.85
C ALA A 1133 23.53 -38.01 36.37
N ALA A 1134 23.00 -38.86 35.48
CA ALA A 1134 22.76 -40.28 35.71
C ALA A 1134 23.65 -41.15 34.77
N PRO A 1135 23.96 -42.41 35.15
CA PRO A 1135 25.13 -43.13 34.67
C PRO A 1135 24.94 -43.84 33.32
N LYS A 1136 26.06 -43.98 32.58
CA LYS A 1136 26.18 -44.62 31.25
C LYS A 1136 25.80 -46.11 31.24
N PRO A 1137 25.12 -46.57 30.17
CA PRO A 1137 25.27 -47.92 29.63
C PRO A 1137 26.28 -47.94 28.46
N ALA A 1138 26.99 -49.06 28.33
CA ALA A 1138 28.11 -49.27 27.40
C ALA A 1138 27.69 -49.46 25.93
N ALA A 1139 28.58 -49.03 25.02
CA ALA A 1139 28.42 -49.02 23.57
C ALA A 1139 28.71 -50.37 22.88
N PRO A 1140 28.32 -50.51 21.60
CA PRO A 1140 29.30 -50.95 20.61
C PRO A 1140 29.38 -50.07 19.34
N LYS A 1141 30.61 -49.56 19.15
CA LYS A 1141 31.39 -49.26 17.93
C LYS A 1141 30.71 -48.55 16.74
N ALA A 1142 31.04 -47.26 16.61
CA ALA A 1142 31.05 -46.50 15.36
C ALA A 1142 32.46 -46.47 14.73
N ALA A 1143 32.51 -46.51 13.40
CA ALA A 1143 33.62 -46.01 12.59
C ALA A 1143 33.42 -44.50 12.32
N ALA A 1144 34.51 -43.74 12.30
CA ALA A 1144 34.57 -42.27 12.34
C ALA A 1144 33.98 -41.56 11.09
N PRO A 1145 33.56 -40.28 11.21
CA PRO A 1145 34.50 -39.20 10.86
C PRO A 1145 34.42 -37.86 11.65
N SER A 1146 35.58 -37.19 11.65
CA SER A 1146 35.89 -35.74 11.67
C SER A 1146 35.24 -34.78 12.67
N SER A 1147 36.10 -34.24 13.54
CA SER A 1147 35.86 -33.10 14.43
C SER A 1147 35.70 -31.77 13.67
N SER A 1148 34.60 -31.04 13.91
CA SER A 1148 34.57 -29.59 13.77
C SER A 1148 34.60 -28.96 15.16
N LYS A 1149 35.71 -28.28 15.48
CA LYS A 1149 35.79 -27.40 16.66
C LYS A 1149 34.93 -26.16 16.38
N LYS A 1150 33.97 -25.85 17.25
CA LYS A 1150 33.33 -24.53 17.28
C LYS A 1150 34.37 -23.48 17.67
N THR A 1151 34.58 -22.50 16.80
CA THR A 1151 35.54 -21.41 16.96
C THR A 1151 35.03 -20.42 18.02
N ASP A 1152 35.87 -20.09 19.00
CA ASP A 1152 35.60 -19.05 19.99
C ASP A 1152 35.80 -17.67 19.34
N MET A 1153 34.69 -16.96 19.13
CA MET A 1153 34.64 -15.64 18.48
C MET A 1153 35.41 -14.56 19.27
N ASN A 1154 35.67 -14.76 20.55
CA ASN A 1154 36.44 -13.83 21.37
C ASN A 1154 37.94 -13.96 21.06
N GLU A 1155 38.44 -15.16 20.78
CA GLU A 1155 39.84 -15.39 20.40
C GLU A 1155 40.14 -14.85 18.99
N VAL A 1156 39.14 -14.92 18.09
CA VAL A 1156 39.20 -14.34 16.74
C VAL A 1156 39.22 -12.81 16.79
N SER A 1157 38.38 -12.20 17.63
CA SER A 1157 38.34 -10.73 17.80
C SER A 1157 39.63 -10.20 18.44
N ALA A 1158 40.22 -10.93 19.39
CA ALA A 1158 41.50 -10.57 19.99
C ALA A 1158 42.69 -10.67 18.99
N ARG A 1159 42.67 -11.65 18.09
CA ARG A 1159 43.68 -11.76 17.02
C ARG A 1159 43.53 -10.69 15.94
N LEU A 1160 42.30 -10.33 15.57
CA LEU A 1160 42.02 -9.26 14.59
C LEU A 1160 42.43 -7.88 15.11
N SER A 1161 42.21 -7.61 16.39
CA SER A 1161 42.66 -6.35 17.01
C SER A 1161 44.19 -6.26 17.14
N ALA A 1162 44.88 -7.38 17.37
CA ALA A 1162 46.34 -7.44 17.35
C ALA A 1162 46.94 -7.27 15.92
N LEU A 1163 46.23 -7.72 14.87
CA LEU A 1163 46.63 -7.54 13.47
C LEU A 1163 46.44 -6.09 12.99
N ASN A 1164 45.38 -5.40 13.42
CA ASN A 1164 45.11 -4.02 12.99
C ASN A 1164 46.12 -2.99 13.51
N ASN A 1165 46.79 -3.24 14.64
CA ASN A 1165 47.75 -2.29 15.21
C ASN A 1165 49.17 -2.38 14.64
N ASN A 1166 49.47 -3.38 13.79
CA ASN A 1166 50.82 -3.61 13.27
C ASN A 1166 50.90 -3.76 11.74
N THR A 1167 49.82 -3.46 11.01
CA THR A 1167 49.78 -3.62 9.55
C THR A 1167 50.02 -2.27 8.86
N ASP A 1168 51.25 -2.05 8.39
CA ASP A 1168 51.58 -0.94 7.49
C ASP A 1168 50.98 -1.22 6.09
N ILE A 1169 49.75 -0.70 5.92
CA ILE A 1169 48.94 -0.81 4.70
C ILE A 1169 49.52 -0.06 3.49
N SER A 1170 50.62 0.70 3.65
CA SER A 1170 51.27 1.41 2.54
C SER A 1170 52.02 0.49 1.55
N ARG A 1171 52.18 -0.79 1.88
CA ARG A 1171 52.92 -1.79 1.07
C ARG A 1171 52.03 -2.68 0.20
N TYR A 1172 50.71 -2.55 0.29
CA TYR A 1172 49.79 -3.29 -0.57
C TYR A 1172 49.48 -2.46 -1.83
N PRO A 1173 49.44 -3.08 -3.02
CA PRO A 1173 49.08 -2.38 -4.25
C PRO A 1173 47.64 -1.83 -4.12
N ASN A 1174 47.41 -0.64 -4.69
CA ASN A 1174 46.08 -0.03 -4.71
C ASN A 1174 45.05 -1.04 -5.25
N ALA A 1175 43.97 -1.25 -4.50
CA ALA A 1175 42.84 -2.03 -4.98
C ALA A 1175 42.29 -1.38 -6.25
N THR A 1176 42.44 -2.06 -7.38
CA THR A 1176 41.77 -1.70 -8.64
C THR A 1176 40.39 -2.35 -8.63
N SER A 1177 39.37 -1.50 -8.81
CA SER A 1177 37.95 -1.82 -8.92
C SER A 1177 37.63 -2.86 -9.98
#